data_AF-D5ETD9-F1
#
_entry.id   AF-D5ETD9-F1
#
_cell.length_a   1.000
_cell.length_b   1.000
_cell.length_c   1.000
_cell.angle_alpha   90.00
_cell.angle_beta   90.00
_cell.angle_gamma   90.00
#
_symmetry.space_group_name_H-M   'P 1'
#
loop_
_entity.id
_entity.type
_entity.pdbx_description
1 polymer ?
#
loop_
_entity_poly.entity_id
_entity_poly.type
_entity_poly.pdbx_seq_one_letter_code
_entity_poly.pdbx_strand_id
1 'polypeptide(L)'
;MRKFLTIICVACCYASATFAQAWPQPKPEAKPGTRWWWLGSAVNQRDLQWNLQEYARAGIGAVEITPIYGVKGNDANNIAYLSPQWMQALQSVQDIARPLGIEVDMNCGTGWPFGGPHISLDQAACRAIIKDTIINGKHQYEVEIGHTKQKVKRAAPGGEGWVVDHFDRNAVAHYLDRFEQAFATSGVPYPHTFFNDSYEVYKADWTPTLFDEFQKRRGYDLRTKLPELLGKVDDGNQTLADYRETLSDMLLENFTQQWVAWAHKHGVKVRNQAHGSPANLLDLYAAVDIPEIEGFGLSEFGIKGLRTDPGKTRKNDSDVSMLKYASSAAHVMGKPFTSSETFTWLTEHFRTSLSQMKPDLDLMFTCGVNHVYFHGSCYTPQNAAWPGWKFYASVDMSPTNSIWRDAPFLMKYIERSQSFLQLGEPDNDFLVYLPVRDMWHQRDNNNTLLMQFDIHSMAKKAPQFIRSILTIDSLGYDCDYISDRQLAKVRMQDGMLVTEGGTRYKALIIPSGTTIDASLQAQINRLNAYVIRGEQAADMAKFAKAEQMKTTYGLRAIRRHTADGWHYFIVNLTPKDITGDVTLAVPFESATWFNPMNGDIQPAEVHNGQLHIALKSGESRILQTSNQPSTNITTTASGTEEITLQGPWVLSFTDESPRVEGTFKLNKLQTWETLSDSAAVTMGTGVYTTSIKLSAQQAKQHWQIDLGDVRESARVYINSQFVGCAWAVPFILDCGNTLHKGKNEIRIEVTNLPANRIAELDRKGVQWRKFNEINVVDINYKNTTYADWKPVPSGLNTTVKLVR
;
A
#
# COMPACT_ATOMS: atom_id res chain seq x y z
N MET A 1 9.32 -79.80 9.48
CA MET A 1 9.67 -78.41 9.08
C MET A 1 10.08 -78.40 7.61
N ARG A 2 9.13 -78.17 6.71
CA ARG A 2 9.37 -78.09 5.25
C ARG A 2 8.81 -76.76 4.75
N LYS A 3 9.67 -76.05 4.01
CA LYS A 3 9.36 -74.84 3.22
C LYS A 3 8.36 -75.19 2.12
N PHE A 4 7.40 -74.30 1.84
CA PHE A 4 6.83 -74.15 0.50
C PHE A 4 6.56 -72.68 0.20
N LEU A 5 6.97 -72.32 -1.01
CA LEU A 5 6.86 -71.05 -1.71
C LEU A 5 5.39 -70.73 -2.02
N THR A 6 4.96 -69.48 -1.84
CA THR A 6 3.80 -68.94 -2.55
C THR A 6 4.21 -67.61 -3.18
N ILE A 7 4.13 -67.56 -4.52
CA ILE A 7 4.38 -66.42 -5.39
C ILE A 7 3.18 -65.47 -5.27
N ILE A 8 3.43 -64.18 -5.02
CA ILE A 8 2.43 -63.11 -5.18
C ILE A 8 2.99 -62.11 -6.18
N CYS A 9 2.33 -61.99 -7.34
CA CYS A 9 2.57 -60.95 -8.33
C CYS A 9 2.16 -59.58 -7.76
N VAL A 10 3.12 -58.67 -7.68
CA VAL A 10 2.88 -57.24 -7.41
C VAL A 10 2.63 -56.55 -8.75
N ALA A 11 1.40 -56.11 -8.99
CA ALA A 11 1.10 -55.12 -10.02
C ALA A 11 1.38 -53.73 -9.43
N CYS A 12 2.50 -53.12 -9.80
CA CYS A 12 2.78 -51.73 -9.52
C CYS A 12 1.91 -50.83 -10.41
N CYS A 13 0.81 -50.31 -9.88
CA CYS A 13 0.20 -49.10 -10.41
C CYS A 13 1.05 -47.91 -9.94
N TYR A 14 1.94 -47.42 -10.80
CA TYR A 14 2.46 -46.05 -10.67
C TYR A 14 1.31 -45.10 -10.98
N ALA A 15 0.63 -44.61 -9.94
CA ALA A 15 -0.21 -43.44 -10.07
C ALA A 15 0.72 -42.23 -10.23
N SER A 16 0.87 -41.73 -11.45
CA SER A 16 1.44 -40.41 -11.70
C SER A 16 0.53 -39.39 -11.04
N ALA A 17 0.90 -38.92 -9.85
CA ALA A 17 0.21 -37.80 -9.22
C ALA A 17 0.50 -36.55 -10.06
N THR A 18 -0.40 -36.23 -10.99
CA THR A 18 -0.48 -34.89 -11.58
C THR A 18 -0.82 -33.94 -10.45
N PHE A 19 0.16 -33.21 -9.92
CA PHE A 19 -0.10 -32.06 -9.06
C PHE A 19 -0.80 -31.00 -9.92
N ALA A 20 -2.12 -30.90 -9.80
CA ALA A 20 -2.85 -29.76 -10.34
C ALA A 20 -2.40 -28.51 -9.57
N GLN A 21 -1.77 -27.55 -10.26
CA GLN A 21 -1.48 -26.24 -9.69
C GLN A 21 -2.80 -25.58 -9.26
N ALA A 22 -2.82 -25.09 -8.02
CA ALA A 22 -4.00 -24.51 -7.39
C ALA A 22 -3.64 -23.16 -6.75
N TRP A 23 -4.66 -22.34 -6.51
CA TRP A 23 -4.48 -21.10 -5.74
C TRP A 23 -3.89 -21.42 -4.36
N PRO A 24 -2.93 -20.61 -3.85
CA PRO A 24 -2.48 -20.72 -2.47
C PRO A 24 -3.67 -20.58 -1.53
N GLN A 25 -3.66 -21.31 -0.41
CA GLN A 25 -4.71 -21.18 0.59
C GLN A 25 -4.68 -19.76 1.17
N PRO A 26 -5.77 -18.98 1.05
CA PRO A 26 -5.78 -17.61 1.52
C PRO A 26 -5.72 -17.58 3.05
N LYS A 27 -4.77 -16.82 3.58
CA LYS A 27 -4.66 -16.52 5.01
C LYS A 27 -5.41 -15.22 5.32
N PRO A 28 -5.84 -14.97 6.57
CA PRO A 28 -6.43 -13.68 6.97
C PRO A 28 -5.59 -12.48 6.53
N GLU A 29 -4.27 -12.55 6.66
CA GLU A 29 -3.31 -11.49 6.31
C GLU A 29 -3.22 -11.23 4.80
N ALA A 30 -3.73 -12.14 3.97
CA ALA A 30 -3.83 -11.93 2.53
C ALA A 30 -5.02 -11.02 2.17
N LYS A 31 -6.00 -10.83 3.05
CA LYS A 31 -7.05 -9.81 2.84
C LYS A 31 -6.51 -8.41 3.16
N PRO A 32 -7.05 -7.35 2.54
CA PRO A 32 -6.68 -5.99 2.90
C PRO A 32 -7.22 -5.61 4.29
N GLY A 33 -6.46 -4.82 5.02
CA GLY A 33 -6.90 -4.09 6.21
C GLY A 33 -7.44 -2.71 5.88
N THR A 34 -7.97 -2.01 6.88
CA THR A 34 -8.34 -0.59 6.79
C THR A 34 -7.94 0.16 8.05
N ARG A 35 -7.37 1.35 7.90
CA ARG A 35 -7.25 2.30 9.00
C ARG A 35 -8.63 2.81 9.36
N TRP A 36 -9.07 2.55 10.58
CA TRP A 36 -10.41 2.76 11.07
C TRP A 36 -10.50 3.97 11.99
N TRP A 37 -10.86 5.11 11.42
CA TRP A 37 -10.89 6.40 12.12
C TRP A 37 -12.04 6.47 13.12
N TRP A 38 -11.70 6.64 14.39
CA TRP A 38 -12.65 6.75 15.49
C TRP A 38 -12.79 8.20 15.93
N LEU A 39 -13.76 8.92 15.35
CA LEU A 39 -13.98 10.32 15.69
C LEU A 39 -14.58 10.46 17.10
N GLY A 40 -13.83 11.10 17.99
CA GLY A 40 -14.19 11.30 19.40
C GLY A 40 -14.22 10.00 20.20
N SER A 41 -13.76 8.89 19.59
CA SER A 41 -14.08 7.52 20.02
C SER A 41 -15.57 7.32 20.35
N ALA A 42 -16.47 8.08 19.71
CA ALA A 42 -17.89 8.11 20.05
C ALA A 42 -18.63 6.90 19.45
N VAL A 43 -18.26 5.71 19.93
CA VAL A 43 -18.71 4.42 19.41
C VAL A 43 -19.70 3.74 20.36
N ASN A 44 -20.53 2.87 19.82
CA ASN A 44 -21.38 1.97 20.61
C ASN A 44 -21.41 0.57 19.98
N GLN A 45 -21.72 -0.44 20.79
CA GLN A 45 -21.65 -1.85 20.39
C GLN A 45 -22.50 -2.18 19.15
N ARG A 46 -23.70 -1.60 19.02
CA ARG A 46 -24.60 -1.87 17.88
C ARG A 46 -24.00 -1.39 16.57
N ASP A 47 -23.50 -0.16 16.55
CA ASP A 47 -22.89 0.42 15.35
C ASP A 47 -21.54 -0.22 15.05
N LEU A 48 -20.74 -0.58 16.07
CA LEU A 48 -19.52 -1.37 15.88
C LEU A 48 -19.83 -2.71 15.18
N GLN A 49 -20.89 -3.40 15.63
CA GLN A 49 -21.33 -4.64 15.01
C GLN A 49 -21.71 -4.45 13.54
N TRP A 50 -22.50 -3.43 13.23
CA TRP A 50 -22.87 -3.14 11.84
C TRP A 50 -21.65 -2.82 10.96
N ASN A 51 -20.74 -1.95 11.42
CA ASN A 51 -19.54 -1.60 10.66
C ASN A 51 -18.67 -2.83 10.38
N LEU A 52 -18.39 -3.66 11.39
CA LEU A 52 -17.56 -4.86 11.25
C LEU A 52 -18.21 -5.92 10.35
N GLN A 53 -19.54 -6.08 10.41
CA GLN A 53 -20.27 -6.97 9.51
C GLN A 53 -20.18 -6.50 8.05
N GLU A 54 -20.28 -5.19 7.81
CA GLU A 54 -20.10 -4.62 6.48
C GLU A 54 -18.67 -4.80 5.97
N TYR A 55 -17.67 -4.58 6.81
CA TYR A 55 -16.26 -4.82 6.48
C TYR A 55 -16.01 -6.30 6.14
N ALA A 56 -16.52 -7.22 6.95
CA ALA A 56 -16.42 -8.65 6.70
C ALA A 56 -17.09 -9.05 5.38
N ARG A 57 -18.29 -8.52 5.11
CA ARG A 57 -19.04 -8.74 3.86
C ARG A 57 -18.28 -8.22 2.63
N ALA A 58 -17.56 -7.12 2.79
CA ALA A 58 -16.72 -6.56 1.73
C ALA A 58 -15.40 -7.32 1.53
N GLY A 59 -14.94 -8.11 2.50
CA GLY A 59 -13.68 -8.84 2.41
C GLY A 59 -12.49 -8.15 3.08
N ILE A 60 -12.73 -7.17 3.96
CA ILE A 60 -11.69 -6.63 4.84
C ILE A 60 -11.27 -7.72 5.84
N GLY A 61 -9.95 -7.90 6.00
CA GLY A 61 -9.36 -8.88 6.92
C GLY A 61 -8.85 -8.30 8.23
N ALA A 62 -8.65 -6.99 8.29
CA ALA A 62 -8.13 -6.31 9.48
C ALA A 62 -8.70 -4.90 9.63
N VAL A 63 -8.84 -4.44 10.88
CA VAL A 63 -9.12 -3.05 11.20
C VAL A 63 -8.02 -2.52 12.11
N GLU A 64 -7.48 -1.35 11.79
CA GLU A 64 -6.60 -0.61 12.70
C GLU A 64 -7.40 0.50 13.36
N ILE A 65 -7.68 0.38 14.66
CA ILE A 65 -8.38 1.43 15.40
C ILE A 65 -7.45 2.64 15.56
N THR A 66 -7.83 3.76 14.96
CA THR A 66 -7.10 5.03 15.05
C THR A 66 -8.00 6.12 15.65
N PRO A 67 -7.96 6.33 16.98
CA PRO A 67 -8.76 7.33 17.67
C PRO A 67 -8.30 8.73 17.32
N ILE A 68 -9.26 9.59 16.95
CA ILE A 68 -9.02 11.00 16.61
C ILE A 68 -10.09 11.93 17.19
N TYR A 69 -9.95 13.22 16.94
CA TYR A 69 -10.89 14.28 17.32
C TYR A 69 -12.37 13.97 17.02
N GLY A 70 -13.27 14.63 17.75
CA GLY A 70 -14.73 14.40 17.69
C GLY A 70 -15.50 14.97 16.50
N VAL A 71 -16.81 14.79 16.57
CA VAL A 71 -17.79 15.35 15.62
C VAL A 71 -18.53 16.52 16.28
N LYS A 72 -18.67 17.64 15.56
CA LYS A 72 -19.36 18.85 16.04
C LYS A 72 -20.77 18.51 16.51
N GLY A 73 -21.11 18.93 17.73
CA GLY A 73 -22.42 18.69 18.32
C GLY A 73 -22.65 17.25 18.81
N ASN A 74 -21.60 16.41 18.82
CA ASN A 74 -21.66 15.04 19.32
C ASN A 74 -20.80 14.83 20.58
N ASP A 75 -20.30 15.91 21.19
CA ASP A 75 -19.28 15.82 22.25
C ASP A 75 -19.74 15.07 23.51
N ALA A 76 -21.05 15.07 23.78
CA ALA A 76 -21.63 14.31 24.89
C ALA A 76 -21.47 12.79 24.75
N ASN A 77 -21.19 12.30 23.54
CA ASN A 77 -20.97 10.88 23.24
C ASN A 77 -19.47 10.53 23.13
N ASN A 78 -18.57 11.50 23.29
CA ASN A 78 -17.14 11.24 23.21
C ASN A 78 -16.69 10.31 24.34
N ILE A 79 -15.79 9.39 24.03
CA ILE A 79 -15.19 8.46 25.00
C ILE A 79 -13.71 8.82 25.13
N ALA A 80 -13.28 9.11 26.36
CA ALA A 80 -11.89 9.46 26.63
C ALA A 80 -10.97 8.28 26.32
N TYR A 81 -9.91 8.51 25.54
CA TYR A 81 -8.95 7.50 25.10
C TYR A 81 -8.29 6.79 26.29
N LEU A 82 -8.26 5.46 26.23
CA LEU A 82 -7.80 4.54 27.29
C LEU A 82 -8.58 4.61 28.63
N SER A 83 -9.73 5.28 28.68
CA SER A 83 -10.64 5.16 29.83
C SER A 83 -11.22 3.74 29.94
N PRO A 84 -11.78 3.34 31.10
CA PRO A 84 -12.43 2.03 31.23
C PRO A 84 -13.51 1.78 30.16
N GLN A 85 -14.28 2.81 29.80
CA GLN A 85 -15.29 2.71 28.73
C GLN A 85 -14.66 2.52 27.35
N TRP A 86 -13.51 3.16 27.07
CA TRP A 86 -12.78 2.96 25.83
C TRP A 86 -12.21 1.54 25.74
N MET A 87 -11.64 1.02 26.83
CA MET A 87 -11.13 -0.36 26.89
C MET A 87 -12.28 -1.37 26.67
N GLN A 88 -13.47 -1.11 27.20
CA GLN A 88 -14.66 -1.94 26.93
C GLN A 88 -15.10 -1.89 25.46
N ALA A 89 -14.96 -0.73 24.80
CA ALA A 89 -15.21 -0.63 23.36
C ALA A 89 -14.20 -1.44 22.55
N LEU A 90 -12.91 -1.41 22.90
CA LEU A 90 -11.88 -2.28 22.30
C LEU A 90 -12.22 -3.77 22.49
N GLN A 91 -12.58 -4.19 23.70
CA GLN A 91 -13.05 -5.55 23.96
C GLN A 91 -14.22 -5.95 23.06
N SER A 92 -15.20 -5.05 22.92
CA SER A 92 -16.37 -5.29 22.06
C SER A 92 -15.97 -5.50 20.60
N VAL A 93 -15.03 -4.70 20.08
CA VAL A 93 -14.49 -4.89 18.72
C VAL A 93 -13.84 -6.26 18.60
N GLN A 94 -12.96 -6.64 19.53
CA GLN A 94 -12.27 -7.93 19.50
C GLN A 94 -13.25 -9.11 19.52
N ASP A 95 -14.30 -9.04 20.33
CA ASP A 95 -15.30 -10.11 20.44
C ASP A 95 -16.21 -10.21 19.21
N ILE A 96 -16.54 -9.08 18.57
CA ILE A 96 -17.33 -9.07 17.33
C ILE A 96 -16.46 -9.51 16.13
N ALA A 97 -15.21 -9.06 16.06
CA ALA A 97 -14.31 -9.29 14.94
C ALA A 97 -13.84 -10.75 14.85
N ARG A 98 -13.63 -11.42 16.00
CA ARG A 98 -13.17 -12.81 16.09
C ARG A 98 -14.00 -13.80 15.25
N PRO A 99 -15.34 -13.92 15.40
CA PRO A 99 -16.14 -14.81 14.56
C PRO A 99 -16.26 -14.36 13.09
N LEU A 100 -15.95 -13.10 12.79
CA LEU A 100 -15.92 -12.56 11.43
C LEU A 100 -14.59 -12.83 10.70
N GLY A 101 -13.56 -13.30 11.43
CA GLY A 101 -12.21 -13.47 10.88
C GLY A 101 -11.55 -12.14 10.52
N ILE A 102 -11.82 -11.09 11.32
CA ILE A 102 -11.18 -9.78 11.21
C ILE A 102 -10.15 -9.65 12.33
N GLU A 103 -8.90 -9.35 11.97
CA GLU A 103 -7.85 -8.98 12.91
C GLU A 103 -8.07 -7.56 13.43
N VAL A 104 -7.71 -7.33 14.70
CA VAL A 104 -7.89 -6.04 15.37
C VAL A 104 -6.53 -5.50 15.76
N ASP A 105 -6.11 -4.47 15.04
CA ASP A 105 -4.93 -3.68 15.33
C ASP A 105 -5.35 -2.37 15.98
N MET A 106 -4.40 -1.67 16.59
CA MET A 106 -4.62 -0.30 17.04
C MET A 106 -3.34 0.53 16.94
N ASN A 107 -3.52 1.82 16.69
CA ASN A 107 -2.46 2.79 16.95
C ASN A 107 -2.06 2.69 18.44
N CYS A 108 -0.76 2.57 18.71
CA CYS A 108 -0.22 2.65 20.07
C CYS A 108 -0.15 4.11 20.52
N GLY A 109 -1.27 4.83 20.33
CA GLY A 109 -1.40 6.26 20.42
C GLY A 109 -2.78 6.72 19.91
N THR A 110 -2.95 8.04 19.84
CA THR A 110 -4.14 8.69 19.28
C THR A 110 -3.69 9.81 18.38
N GLY A 111 -4.33 9.96 17.22
CA GLY A 111 -3.75 10.78 16.16
C GLY A 111 -2.27 10.45 15.97
N TRP A 112 -1.41 11.45 15.86
CA TRP A 112 0.04 11.28 15.74
C TRP A 112 0.78 12.60 16.02
N PRO A 113 2.08 12.60 16.33
CA PRO A 113 2.93 11.46 16.76
C PRO A 113 2.61 10.99 18.19
N PHE A 114 3.37 10.02 18.70
CA PHE A 114 3.24 9.53 20.07
C PHE A 114 3.35 10.66 21.10
N GLY A 115 2.36 10.72 21.99
CA GLY A 115 2.27 11.72 23.04
C GLY A 115 0.95 11.62 23.79
N GLY A 116 0.76 12.50 24.77
CA GLY A 116 -0.50 12.55 25.51
C GLY A 116 -0.41 13.35 26.80
N PRO A 117 -1.50 13.43 27.58
CA PRO A 117 -1.61 14.30 28.75
C PRO A 117 -0.69 13.93 29.91
N HIS A 118 -0.18 12.71 29.93
CA HIS A 118 0.74 12.18 30.96
C HIS A 118 2.20 12.56 30.69
N ILE A 119 2.52 13.02 29.48
CA ILE A 119 3.86 13.50 29.14
C ILE A 119 4.01 14.91 29.69
N SER A 120 4.92 15.09 30.63
CA SER A 120 5.28 16.41 31.17
C SER A 120 6.18 17.17 30.19
N LEU A 121 6.36 18.47 30.41
CA LEU A 121 7.15 19.30 29.49
C LEU A 121 8.61 18.83 29.42
N ASP A 122 9.21 18.39 30.52
CA ASP A 122 10.57 17.86 30.61
C ASP A 122 10.77 16.50 29.91
N GLN A 123 9.68 15.82 29.56
CA GLN A 123 9.69 14.58 28.78
C GLN A 123 9.22 14.80 27.33
N ALA A 124 8.91 16.04 26.96
CA ALA A 124 8.44 16.39 25.63
C ALA A 124 9.60 16.59 24.67
N ALA A 125 9.34 16.38 23.37
CA ALA A 125 10.35 16.52 22.32
C ALA A 125 11.13 17.85 22.41
N CYS A 126 12.46 17.73 22.48
CA CYS A 126 13.38 18.84 22.73
C CYS A 126 13.94 19.45 21.44
N ARG A 127 14.45 20.67 21.55
CA ARG A 127 15.18 21.38 20.50
C ARG A 127 16.36 22.14 21.05
N ALA A 128 17.39 22.35 20.25
CA ALA A 128 18.54 23.17 20.63
C ALA A 128 18.19 24.67 20.55
N ILE A 129 18.64 25.44 21.54
CA ILE A 129 18.71 26.90 21.47
C ILE A 129 20.18 27.26 21.55
N ILE A 130 20.72 27.76 20.44
CA ILE A 130 22.15 28.03 20.30
C ILE A 130 22.39 29.53 20.47
N LYS A 131 23.19 29.89 21.47
CA LYS A 131 23.66 31.25 21.71
C LYS A 131 25.07 31.39 21.16
N ASP A 132 25.26 32.32 20.23
CA ASP A 132 26.56 32.71 19.68
C ASP A 132 26.92 34.09 20.24
N THR A 133 27.88 34.14 21.15
CA THR A 133 28.34 35.38 21.79
C THR A 133 29.77 35.71 21.36
N ILE A 134 30.03 36.95 21.00
CA ILE A 134 31.39 37.40 20.65
C ILE A 134 32.02 38.08 21.86
N ILE A 135 33.07 37.47 22.43
CA ILE A 135 33.85 38.01 23.54
C ILE A 135 35.29 38.25 23.08
N ASN A 136 35.76 39.50 23.14
CA ASN A 136 37.09 39.90 22.69
C ASN A 136 37.41 39.46 21.25
N GLY A 137 36.42 39.53 20.36
CA GLY A 137 36.54 39.12 18.96
C GLY A 137 36.54 37.60 18.72
N LYS A 138 36.31 36.78 19.75
CA LYS A 138 36.17 35.32 19.64
C LYS A 138 34.72 34.90 19.85
N HIS A 139 34.22 34.03 18.97
CA HIS A 139 32.92 33.40 19.14
C HIS A 139 32.95 32.39 20.30
N GLN A 140 31.90 32.42 21.12
CA GLN A 140 31.61 31.43 22.15
C GLN A 140 30.19 30.91 21.95
N TYR A 141 30.08 29.59 21.87
CA TYR A 141 28.81 28.89 21.63
C TYR A 141 28.33 28.23 22.91
N GLU A 142 27.08 28.51 23.27
CA GLU A 142 26.36 27.85 24.36
C GLU A 142 25.10 27.20 23.78
N VAL A 143 24.82 25.96 24.20
CA VAL A 143 23.59 25.24 23.81
C VAL A 143 22.69 25.11 25.03
N GLU A 144 21.51 25.72 24.95
CA GLU A 144 20.43 25.53 25.92
C GLU A 144 19.39 24.55 25.36
N ILE A 145 18.79 23.76 26.25
CA ILE A 145 17.75 22.80 25.88
C ILE A 145 16.40 23.51 25.91
N GLY A 146 15.78 23.65 24.75
CA GLY A 146 14.40 24.07 24.59
C GLY A 146 13.47 22.90 24.33
N HIS A 147 12.17 23.18 24.26
CA HIS A 147 11.14 22.21 23.85
C HIS A 147 10.50 22.65 22.55
N THR A 148 10.11 21.70 21.70
CA THR A 148 9.35 21.97 20.46
C THR A 148 7.97 22.55 20.76
N LYS A 149 7.42 22.22 21.94
CA LYS A 149 6.04 22.51 22.36
C LYS A 149 5.00 21.96 21.38
N GLN A 150 5.37 20.93 20.61
CA GLN A 150 4.43 20.25 19.75
C GLN A 150 3.43 19.46 20.59
N LYS A 151 2.15 19.58 20.24
CA LYS A 151 1.09 18.71 20.76
C LYS A 151 0.75 17.63 19.74
N VAL A 152 0.22 16.52 20.26
CA VAL A 152 -0.33 15.44 19.43
C VAL A 152 -1.35 16.03 18.44
N LYS A 153 -1.17 15.74 17.15
CA LYS A 153 -2.09 16.17 16.08
C LYS A 153 -3.31 15.26 16.11
N ARG A 154 -4.48 15.84 15.90
CA ARG A 154 -5.72 15.08 15.73
C ARG A 154 -6.11 14.19 16.91
N ALA A 155 -5.60 14.47 18.10
CA ALA A 155 -5.85 13.66 19.28
C ALA A 155 -7.35 13.46 19.55
N ALA A 156 -7.71 12.24 19.93
CA ALA A 156 -9.00 11.94 20.50
C ALA A 156 -9.15 12.60 21.89
N PRO A 157 -10.39 12.79 22.36
CA PRO A 157 -10.67 13.23 23.73
C PRO A 157 -9.88 12.40 24.76
N GLY A 158 -9.20 13.05 25.70
CA GLY A 158 -8.35 12.40 26.70
C GLY A 158 -6.96 11.96 26.18
N GLY A 159 -6.69 12.21 24.89
CA GLY A 159 -5.43 11.96 24.22
C GLY A 159 -4.56 13.21 24.03
N GLU A 160 -5.09 14.39 24.35
CA GLU A 160 -4.41 15.66 24.10
C GLU A 160 -3.21 15.86 25.04
N GLY A 161 -2.06 16.24 24.49
CA GLY A 161 -0.88 16.56 25.30
C GLY A 161 0.38 16.76 24.47
N TRP A 162 1.53 16.76 25.14
CA TRP A 162 2.82 16.96 24.48
C TRP A 162 3.26 15.70 23.73
N VAL A 163 3.96 15.90 22.61
CA VAL A 163 4.67 14.83 21.90
C VAL A 163 5.88 14.41 22.72
N VAL A 164 6.06 13.11 22.95
CA VAL A 164 7.16 12.55 23.74
C VAL A 164 8.51 12.80 23.07
N ASP A 165 9.57 12.99 23.86
CA ASP A 165 10.94 12.95 23.33
C ASP A 165 11.28 11.50 22.93
N HIS A 166 11.32 11.25 21.62
CA HIS A 166 11.61 9.92 21.07
C HIS A 166 13.10 9.56 21.19
N PHE A 167 13.98 10.53 21.49
CA PHE A 167 15.38 10.28 21.73
C PHE A 167 15.68 9.94 23.19
N ASP A 168 14.76 10.18 24.13
CA ASP A 168 14.95 9.90 25.55
C ASP A 168 14.30 8.56 25.95
N ARG A 169 15.14 7.61 26.39
CA ARG A 169 14.72 6.25 26.76
C ARG A 169 13.72 6.21 27.92
N ASN A 170 13.79 7.15 28.86
CA ASN A 170 12.92 7.17 30.03
C ASN A 170 11.58 7.82 29.69
N ALA A 171 11.57 8.85 28.83
CA ALA A 171 10.35 9.45 28.31
C ALA A 171 9.52 8.43 27.51
N VAL A 172 10.17 7.64 26.63
CA VAL A 172 9.49 6.56 25.89
C VAL A 172 8.99 5.46 26.83
N ALA A 173 9.78 5.04 27.82
CA ALA A 173 9.32 4.06 28.82
C ALA A 173 8.07 4.54 29.58
N HIS A 174 8.06 5.82 30.00
CA HIS A 174 6.90 6.41 30.67
C HIS A 174 5.68 6.51 29.75
N TYR A 175 5.89 6.79 28.45
CA TYR A 175 4.82 6.76 27.46
C TYR A 175 4.14 5.38 27.38
N LEU A 176 4.94 4.32 27.30
CA LEU A 176 4.46 2.94 27.20
C LEU A 176 3.76 2.46 28.49
N ASP A 177 4.21 2.95 29.66
CA ASP A 177 3.61 2.61 30.96
C ASP A 177 2.11 2.99 31.04
N ARG A 178 1.68 4.05 30.34
CA ARG A 178 0.25 4.39 30.25
C ARG A 178 -0.57 3.26 29.62
N PHE A 179 -0.03 2.58 28.61
CA PHE A 179 -0.69 1.44 27.97
C PHE A 179 -0.63 0.22 28.88
N GLU A 180 0.52 -0.07 29.48
CA GLU A 180 0.67 -1.13 30.49
C GLU A 180 -0.43 -1.04 31.56
N GLN A 181 -0.61 0.14 32.14
CA GLN A 181 -1.61 0.38 33.18
C GLN A 181 -3.04 0.21 32.65
N ALA A 182 -3.35 0.71 31.46
CA ALA A 182 -4.70 0.60 30.88
C ALA A 182 -5.09 -0.86 30.61
N PHE A 183 -4.20 -1.66 30.03
CA PHE A 183 -4.44 -3.08 29.78
C PHE A 183 -4.46 -3.90 31.07
N ALA A 184 -3.51 -3.67 31.98
CA ALA A 184 -3.47 -4.38 33.26
C ALA A 184 -4.71 -4.12 34.13
N THR A 185 -5.19 -2.87 34.17
CA THR A 185 -6.35 -2.49 34.99
C THR A 185 -7.67 -3.00 34.40
N SER A 186 -7.81 -2.96 33.07
CA SER A 186 -9.05 -3.36 32.40
C SER A 186 -9.17 -4.87 32.18
N GLY A 187 -8.05 -5.60 32.11
CA GLY A 187 -8.01 -7.02 31.78
C GLY A 187 -8.39 -7.34 30.32
N VAL A 188 -8.52 -6.31 29.47
CA VAL A 188 -8.80 -6.48 28.05
C VAL A 188 -7.58 -7.08 27.36
N PRO A 189 -7.73 -8.09 26.48
CA PRO A 189 -6.61 -8.62 25.71
C PRO A 189 -5.97 -7.54 24.85
N TYR A 190 -4.65 -7.61 24.72
CA TYR A 190 -3.90 -6.79 23.78
C TYR A 190 -4.33 -7.07 22.33
N PRO A 191 -4.23 -6.07 21.43
CA PRO A 191 -4.55 -6.22 19.99
C PRO A 191 -3.62 -7.22 19.29
N HIS A 192 -3.94 -7.57 18.05
CA HIS A 192 -3.05 -8.36 17.20
C HIS A 192 -1.74 -7.62 16.88
N THR A 193 -1.86 -6.34 16.49
CA THR A 193 -0.72 -5.47 16.16
C THR A 193 -0.87 -4.09 16.78
N PHE A 194 0.23 -3.54 17.28
CA PHE A 194 0.36 -2.12 17.56
C PHE A 194 0.95 -1.38 16.35
N PHE A 195 0.34 -0.24 16.02
CA PHE A 195 0.76 0.60 14.91
C PHE A 195 1.36 1.94 15.37
N ASN A 196 2.30 2.47 14.59
CA ASN A 196 2.77 3.85 14.64
C ASN A 196 2.76 4.46 13.22
N ASP A 197 2.10 5.61 13.11
CA ASP A 197 2.02 6.42 11.89
C ASP A 197 3.39 7.05 11.57
N SER A 198 3.51 7.64 10.39
CA SER A 198 4.69 8.33 9.90
C SER A 198 5.22 9.36 10.92
N TYR A 199 6.55 9.46 11.01
CA TYR A 199 7.19 10.30 12.00
C TYR A 199 7.01 11.78 11.64
N GLU A 200 6.17 12.48 12.40
CA GLU A 200 5.86 13.90 12.22
C GLU A 200 6.23 14.75 13.46
N VAL A 201 7.38 14.48 14.08
CA VAL A 201 7.90 15.27 15.21
C VAL A 201 8.75 16.43 14.70
N TYR A 202 8.18 17.63 14.70
CA TYR A 202 8.77 18.81 14.08
C TYR A 202 9.77 19.50 14.98
N LYS A 203 10.89 19.95 14.39
CA LYS A 203 11.95 20.72 15.08
C LYS A 203 12.58 19.99 16.27
N ALA A 204 12.34 18.68 16.42
CA ALA A 204 12.93 17.87 17.45
C ALA A 204 14.36 17.53 17.06
N ASP A 205 15.28 18.45 17.34
CA ASP A 205 16.69 18.34 17.00
C ASP A 205 17.58 18.17 18.22
N TRP A 206 17.04 17.95 19.42
CA TRP A 206 17.88 17.77 20.59
C TRP A 206 17.22 16.86 21.63
N THR A 207 18.00 16.43 22.61
CA THR A 207 17.54 15.74 23.82
C THR A 207 18.53 16.04 24.96
N PRO A 208 18.14 16.03 26.25
CA PRO A 208 19.05 16.40 27.34
C PRO A 208 20.35 15.58 27.39
N THR A 209 20.30 14.32 26.96
CA THR A 209 21.44 13.39 26.98
C THR A 209 22.34 13.47 25.74
N LEU A 210 22.04 14.36 24.76
CA LEU A 210 22.68 14.33 23.45
C LEU A 210 24.21 14.44 23.52
N PHE A 211 24.78 15.33 24.34
CA PHE A 211 26.23 15.48 24.42
C PHE A 211 26.92 14.19 24.88
N ASP A 212 26.34 13.52 25.86
CA ASP A 212 26.92 12.31 26.45
C ASP A 212 26.73 11.13 25.50
N GLU A 213 25.56 11.01 24.87
CA GLU A 213 25.30 10.00 23.84
C GLU A 213 26.18 10.21 22.60
N PHE A 214 26.39 11.45 22.17
CA PHE A 214 27.29 11.77 21.07
C PHE A 214 28.72 11.34 21.39
N GLN A 215 29.26 11.76 22.55
CA GLN A 215 30.63 11.44 22.93
C GLN A 215 30.84 9.92 23.04
N LYS A 216 29.88 9.22 23.63
CA LYS A 216 29.87 7.76 23.74
C LYS A 216 29.88 7.05 22.39
N ARG A 217 29.14 7.58 21.40
CA ARG A 217 28.91 6.93 20.10
C ARG A 217 29.90 7.32 19.01
N ARG A 218 30.40 8.56 19.04
CA ARG A 218 31.27 9.14 18.00
C ARG A 218 32.73 9.30 18.46
N GLY A 219 32.98 9.21 19.77
CA GLY A 219 34.34 9.15 20.33
C GLY A 219 35.01 10.51 20.55
N TYR A 220 34.29 11.62 20.42
CA TYR A 220 34.78 12.97 20.72
C TYR A 220 33.69 13.87 21.32
N ASP A 221 34.08 14.92 22.02
CA ASP A 221 33.14 15.84 22.67
C ASP A 221 32.61 16.89 21.68
N LEU A 222 31.31 16.81 21.36
CA LEU A 222 30.62 17.75 20.47
C LEU A 222 30.69 19.21 20.98
N ARG A 223 30.83 19.44 22.30
CA ARG A 223 30.97 20.80 22.87
C ARG A 223 32.20 21.52 22.28
N THR A 224 33.23 20.77 21.89
CA THR A 224 34.45 21.30 21.27
C THR A 224 34.31 21.53 19.77
N LYS A 225 33.20 21.09 19.17
CA LYS A 225 32.94 21.06 17.73
C LYS A 225 31.66 21.80 17.32
N LEU A 226 31.14 22.65 18.20
CA LEU A 226 29.97 23.48 17.90
C LEU A 226 30.19 24.41 16.68
N PRO A 227 31.36 25.05 16.47
CA PRO A 227 31.58 25.85 15.25
C PRO A 227 31.44 25.02 13.96
N GLU A 228 31.98 23.80 13.94
CA GLU A 228 31.88 22.86 12.82
C GLU A 228 30.45 22.36 12.61
N LEU A 229 29.76 21.94 13.68
CA LEU A 229 28.34 21.55 13.65
C LEU A 229 27.48 22.65 12.99
N LEU A 230 27.76 23.91 13.36
CA LEU A 230 27.04 25.09 12.89
C LEU A 230 27.53 25.63 11.54
N GLY A 231 28.48 24.97 10.88
CA GLY A 231 29.01 25.39 9.58
C GLY A 231 29.76 26.73 9.62
N LYS A 232 30.27 27.11 10.79
CA LYS A 232 31.12 28.30 11.00
C LYS A 232 32.59 28.01 10.73
N VAL A 233 32.98 26.75 10.91
CA VAL A 233 34.28 26.19 10.52
C VAL A 233 34.00 25.04 9.57
N ASP A 234 34.75 24.97 8.47
CA ASP A 234 34.60 23.90 7.49
C ASP A 234 35.39 22.67 7.94
N ASP A 235 34.67 21.58 8.16
CA ASP A 235 35.19 20.23 8.40
C ASP A 235 34.64 19.22 7.39
N GLY A 236 34.13 19.69 6.24
CA GLY A 236 33.39 18.86 5.28
C GLY A 236 32.03 18.39 5.79
N ASN A 237 31.45 19.08 6.77
CA ASN A 237 30.23 18.69 7.49
C ASN A 237 30.32 17.33 8.20
N GLN A 238 31.53 16.88 8.54
CA GLN A 238 31.74 15.63 9.28
C GLN A 238 31.02 15.65 10.63
N THR A 239 31.16 16.74 11.40
CA THR A 239 30.49 16.90 12.69
C THR A 239 28.96 16.88 12.55
N LEU A 240 28.42 17.47 11.48
CA LEU A 240 26.98 17.47 11.20
C LEU A 240 26.46 16.06 10.90
N ALA A 241 27.19 15.30 10.08
CA ALA A 241 26.83 13.92 9.76
C ALA A 241 26.84 13.03 11.00
N ASP A 242 27.89 13.12 11.82
CA ASP A 242 28.02 12.38 13.08
C ASP A 242 26.89 12.71 14.07
N TYR A 243 26.48 13.97 14.11
CA TYR A 243 25.37 14.44 14.93
C TYR A 243 24.03 13.86 14.45
N ARG A 244 23.76 13.88 13.14
CA ARG A 244 22.52 13.32 12.57
C ARG A 244 22.47 11.79 12.73
N GLU A 245 23.60 11.12 12.57
CA GLU A 245 23.73 9.70 12.86
C GLU A 245 23.49 9.40 14.35
N THR A 246 23.92 10.28 15.26
CA THR A 246 23.62 10.15 16.70
C THR A 246 22.11 10.23 16.97
N LEU A 247 21.40 11.17 16.33
CA LEU A 247 19.93 11.22 16.40
C LEU A 247 19.29 9.94 15.85
N SER A 248 19.82 9.43 14.72
CA SER A 248 19.37 8.17 14.11
C SER A 248 19.51 6.99 15.08
N ASP A 249 20.67 6.84 15.70
CA ASP A 249 20.96 5.75 16.63
C ASP A 249 20.07 5.81 17.89
N MET A 250 19.87 7.00 18.45
CA MET A 250 18.99 7.17 19.62
C MET A 250 17.53 6.88 19.27
N LEU A 251 17.03 7.31 18.11
CA LEU A 251 15.65 7.00 17.71
C LEU A 251 15.45 5.48 17.53
N LEU A 252 16.42 4.80 16.93
CA LEU A 252 16.38 3.35 16.78
C LEU A 252 16.36 2.64 18.14
N GLU A 253 17.26 2.98 19.06
CA GLU A 253 17.46 2.25 20.32
C GLU A 253 16.49 2.65 21.43
N ASN A 254 16.22 3.94 21.58
CA ASN A 254 15.42 4.49 22.68
C ASN A 254 13.93 4.47 22.36
N PHE A 255 13.55 4.57 21.09
CA PHE A 255 12.14 4.50 20.68
C PHE A 255 11.80 3.16 20.02
N THR A 256 12.30 2.90 18.81
CA THR A 256 11.78 1.78 18.00
C THR A 256 12.03 0.42 18.64
N GLN A 257 13.27 0.12 19.06
CA GLN A 257 13.60 -1.16 19.70
C GLN A 257 12.96 -1.32 21.08
N GLN A 258 12.84 -0.22 21.85
CA GLN A 258 12.18 -0.27 23.16
C GLN A 258 10.69 -0.56 23.01
N TRP A 259 10.01 0.08 22.05
CA TRP A 259 8.60 -0.17 21.75
C TRP A 259 8.36 -1.60 21.26
N VAL A 260 9.20 -2.11 20.36
CA VAL A 260 9.14 -3.51 19.89
C VAL A 260 9.32 -4.48 21.06
N ALA A 261 10.33 -4.28 21.90
CA ALA A 261 10.56 -5.13 23.07
C ALA A 261 9.39 -5.11 24.05
N TRP A 262 8.77 -3.94 24.27
CA TRP A 262 7.58 -3.81 25.09
C TRP A 262 6.39 -4.58 24.48
N ALA A 263 6.09 -4.37 23.20
CA ALA A 263 4.99 -5.07 22.51
C ALA A 263 5.18 -6.61 22.52
N HIS A 264 6.39 -7.09 22.25
CA HIS A 264 6.73 -8.51 22.25
C HIS A 264 6.56 -9.16 23.62
N LYS A 265 6.82 -8.44 24.73
CA LYS A 265 6.55 -8.92 26.09
C LYS A 265 5.08 -9.28 26.30
N HIS A 266 4.17 -8.68 25.53
CA HIS A 266 2.73 -8.94 25.56
C HIS A 266 2.24 -9.85 24.42
N GLY A 267 3.15 -10.40 23.61
CA GLY A 267 2.80 -11.26 22.47
C GLY A 267 2.20 -10.49 21.28
N VAL A 268 2.43 -9.18 21.19
CA VAL A 268 1.86 -8.29 20.17
C VAL A 268 2.91 -7.95 19.13
N LYS A 269 2.53 -7.91 17.85
CA LYS A 269 3.40 -7.46 16.75
C LYS A 269 3.45 -5.93 16.67
N VAL A 270 4.51 -5.40 16.05
CA VAL A 270 4.64 -3.98 15.75
C VAL A 270 4.65 -3.74 14.25
N ARG A 271 3.77 -2.82 13.81
CA ARG A 271 3.77 -2.26 12.46
C ARG A 271 4.12 -0.77 12.50
N ASN A 272 5.00 -0.32 11.62
CA ASN A 272 5.55 1.03 11.71
C ASN A 272 5.80 1.68 10.35
N GLN A 273 5.33 2.92 10.21
CA GLN A 273 5.76 3.84 9.16
C GLN A 273 6.97 4.64 9.65
N ALA A 274 8.17 4.21 9.27
CA ALA A 274 9.42 4.84 9.72
C ALA A 274 9.76 6.14 8.96
N HIS A 275 9.17 6.35 7.78
CA HIS A 275 9.43 7.55 6.99
C HIS A 275 8.95 8.83 7.70
N GLY A 276 9.53 9.96 7.33
CA GLY A 276 9.45 11.21 8.09
C GLY A 276 10.45 11.30 9.25
N SER A 277 11.06 10.18 9.67
CA SER A 277 12.03 10.20 10.77
C SER A 277 13.39 10.77 10.33
N PRO A 278 14.21 11.25 11.27
CA PRO A 278 15.59 11.65 10.96
C PRO A 278 16.59 10.49 10.91
N ALA A 279 16.13 9.26 11.18
CA ALA A 279 16.98 8.09 11.22
C ALA A 279 17.10 7.41 9.85
N ASN A 280 18.05 6.49 9.73
CA ASN A 280 18.12 5.59 8.59
C ASN A 280 16.85 4.72 8.54
N LEU A 281 16.01 4.96 7.53
CA LEU A 281 14.71 4.30 7.39
C LEU A 281 14.82 2.77 7.34
N LEU A 282 15.87 2.24 6.69
CA LEU A 282 16.07 0.80 6.58
C LEU A 282 16.30 0.14 7.94
N ASP A 283 17.00 0.82 8.85
CA ASP A 283 17.28 0.30 10.19
C ASP A 283 16.03 0.31 11.07
N LEU A 284 15.22 1.37 10.98
CA LEU A 284 13.94 1.45 11.70
C LEU A 284 12.94 0.41 11.18
N TYR A 285 12.80 0.27 9.86
CA TYR A 285 11.95 -0.77 9.25
C TYR A 285 12.46 -2.19 9.57
N ALA A 286 13.78 -2.39 9.67
CA ALA A 286 14.35 -3.66 10.06
C ALA A 286 14.10 -4.01 11.53
N ALA A 287 13.84 -3.05 12.41
CA ALA A 287 13.61 -3.29 13.83
C ALA A 287 12.20 -3.77 14.19
N VAL A 288 11.18 -3.54 13.34
CA VAL A 288 9.75 -3.85 13.63
C VAL A 288 9.28 -5.15 12.98
N ASP A 289 8.14 -5.73 13.36
CA ASP A 289 7.67 -6.98 12.75
C ASP A 289 7.15 -6.79 11.32
N ILE A 290 6.44 -5.67 11.07
CA ILE A 290 5.82 -5.34 9.79
C ILE A 290 6.22 -3.91 9.40
N PRO A 291 7.21 -3.72 8.52
CA PRO A 291 7.51 -2.38 8.01
C PRO A 291 6.39 -1.91 7.07
N GLU A 292 5.96 -0.65 7.23
CA GLU A 292 4.89 -0.05 6.45
C GLU A 292 5.36 1.16 5.64
N ILE A 293 5.09 1.15 4.33
CA ILE A 293 5.28 2.31 3.46
C ILE A 293 3.96 3.05 3.25
N GLU A 294 3.96 4.09 2.41
CA GLU A 294 2.77 4.85 2.07
C GLU A 294 2.68 5.07 0.57
N GLY A 295 1.46 4.95 0.02
CA GLY A 295 1.10 5.43 -1.30
C GLY A 295 0.42 6.79 -1.24
N PHE A 296 1.07 7.83 -1.78
CA PHE A 296 0.59 9.21 -1.69
C PHE A 296 0.45 9.87 -3.06
N GLY A 297 -0.78 10.12 -3.50
CA GLY A 297 -1.11 10.70 -4.80
C GLY A 297 -1.41 9.66 -5.88
N LEU A 298 -1.55 10.11 -7.13
CA LEU A 298 -1.90 9.27 -8.30
C LEU A 298 -0.77 9.24 -9.31
N SER A 299 -0.48 8.05 -9.82
CA SER A 299 0.48 7.85 -10.91
C SER A 299 -0.20 7.96 -12.28
N GLU A 300 0.41 8.72 -13.19
CA GLU A 300 -0.09 8.90 -14.55
C GLU A 300 0.55 7.86 -15.50
N PHE A 301 -0.05 6.67 -15.59
CA PHE A 301 0.44 5.56 -16.42
C PHE A 301 -0.04 5.62 -17.89
N GLY A 302 -1.05 6.43 -18.18
CA GLY A 302 -1.67 6.48 -19.51
C GLY A 302 -2.50 5.25 -19.87
N ILE A 303 -3.05 4.53 -18.88
CA ILE A 303 -3.83 3.30 -19.11
C ILE A 303 -5.01 3.56 -20.04
N LYS A 304 -5.14 2.73 -21.08
CA LYS A 304 -6.19 2.83 -22.09
C LYS A 304 -7.58 2.69 -21.45
N GLY A 305 -8.43 3.69 -21.67
CA GLY A 305 -9.82 3.71 -21.15
C GLY A 305 -9.96 4.13 -19.69
N LEU A 306 -8.86 4.31 -18.95
CA LEU A 306 -8.92 4.77 -17.56
C LEU A 306 -9.37 6.23 -17.49
N ARG A 307 -10.22 6.57 -16.52
CA ARG A 307 -10.62 7.96 -16.28
C ARG A 307 -9.41 8.80 -15.84
N THR A 308 -9.34 10.01 -16.34
CA THR A 308 -8.50 11.07 -15.78
C THR A 308 -9.35 12.17 -15.18
N ASP A 309 -8.81 12.83 -14.17
CA ASP A 309 -9.51 13.85 -13.38
C ASP A 309 -8.65 15.13 -13.30
N PRO A 310 -8.48 15.88 -14.41
CA PRO A 310 -7.55 17.00 -14.49
C PRO A 310 -7.81 18.05 -13.40
N GLY A 311 -6.77 18.42 -12.65
CA GLY A 311 -6.85 19.39 -11.55
C GLY A 311 -7.54 18.86 -10.29
N LYS A 312 -7.89 17.56 -10.24
CA LYS A 312 -8.50 16.87 -9.08
C LYS A 312 -7.65 15.67 -8.62
N THR A 313 -6.38 15.64 -9.05
CA THR A 313 -5.37 14.64 -8.69
C THR A 313 -4.10 15.33 -8.21
N ARG A 314 -3.30 14.62 -7.41
CA ARG A 314 -1.95 15.03 -7.03
C ARG A 314 -0.94 14.12 -7.71
N LYS A 315 0.24 14.66 -7.98
CA LYS A 315 1.41 13.84 -8.34
C LYS A 315 1.65 12.79 -7.25
N ASN A 316 1.88 11.55 -7.67
CA ASN A 316 2.38 10.51 -6.78
C ASN A 316 3.82 10.82 -6.31
N ASP A 317 4.02 10.90 -5.00
CA ASP A 317 5.34 11.03 -4.37
C ASP A 317 5.94 9.66 -3.96
N SER A 318 5.15 8.59 -4.06
CA SER A 318 5.53 7.20 -3.79
C SER A 318 5.89 6.45 -5.07
N ASP A 319 6.98 6.87 -5.72
CA ASP A 319 7.51 6.13 -6.87
C ASP A 319 8.25 4.84 -6.44
N VAL A 320 8.77 4.08 -7.41
CA VAL A 320 9.52 2.83 -7.17
C VAL A 320 10.64 3.02 -6.16
N SER A 321 11.34 4.15 -6.24
CA SER A 321 12.49 4.41 -5.40
C SER A 321 12.08 4.57 -3.93
N MET A 322 10.92 5.17 -3.67
CA MET A 322 10.35 5.32 -2.33
C MET A 322 9.66 4.05 -1.83
N LEU A 323 8.84 3.41 -2.67
CA LEU A 323 8.03 2.25 -2.29
C LEU A 323 8.87 1.06 -1.83
N LYS A 324 10.10 0.92 -2.35
CA LYS A 324 10.98 -0.20 -2.01
C LYS A 324 11.70 -0.06 -0.66
N TYR A 325 11.62 1.06 0.06
CA TYR A 325 12.30 1.18 1.36
C TYR A 325 11.80 0.16 2.40
N ALA A 326 10.48 0.02 2.56
CA ALA A 326 9.91 -0.91 3.53
C ALA A 326 10.10 -2.37 3.11
N SER A 327 9.87 -2.68 1.83
CA SER A 327 10.04 -4.05 1.31
C SER A 327 11.49 -4.50 1.33
N SER A 328 12.43 -3.61 1.03
CA SER A 328 13.86 -3.92 1.15
C SER A 328 14.23 -4.35 2.56
N ALA A 329 13.80 -3.59 3.57
CA ALA A 329 14.05 -3.95 4.96
C ALA A 329 13.32 -5.25 5.37
N ALA A 330 12.11 -5.50 4.87
CA ALA A 330 11.42 -6.77 5.09
C ALA A 330 12.19 -7.95 4.50
N HIS A 331 12.58 -7.85 3.23
CA HIS A 331 13.32 -8.89 2.50
C HIS A 331 14.69 -9.15 3.13
N VAL A 332 15.48 -8.10 3.41
CA VAL A 332 16.80 -8.23 4.06
C VAL A 332 16.70 -8.94 5.41
N MET A 333 15.61 -8.73 6.14
CA MET A 333 15.35 -9.33 7.45
C MET A 333 14.53 -10.64 7.41
N GLY A 334 14.17 -11.14 6.22
CA GLY A 334 13.41 -12.39 6.07
C GLY A 334 11.97 -12.30 6.61
N LYS A 335 11.40 -11.09 6.65
CA LYS A 335 10.05 -10.87 7.15
C LYS A 335 9.01 -11.21 6.09
N PRO A 336 7.89 -11.85 6.47
CA PRO A 336 6.88 -12.29 5.51
C PRO A 336 6.04 -11.13 4.95
N PHE A 337 5.92 -10.02 5.68
CA PHE A 337 4.99 -8.95 5.37
C PHE A 337 5.68 -7.61 5.17
N THR A 338 5.26 -6.91 4.12
CA THR A 338 5.50 -5.49 3.91
C THR A 338 4.14 -4.81 3.75
N SER A 339 3.83 -3.90 4.66
CA SER A 339 2.56 -3.18 4.66
C SER A 339 2.62 -1.89 3.87
N SER A 340 1.45 -1.36 3.53
CA SER A 340 1.32 -0.02 2.96
C SER A 340 0.05 0.66 3.44
N GLU A 341 0.18 1.88 3.92
CA GLU A 341 -0.92 2.84 3.94
C GLU A 341 -1.27 3.19 2.49
N THR A 342 -2.46 2.82 2.05
CA THR A 342 -2.78 2.70 0.62
C THR A 342 -3.88 3.69 0.22
N PHE A 343 -3.59 4.45 -0.84
CA PHE A 343 -4.45 5.44 -1.50
C PHE A 343 -4.64 6.78 -0.77
N THR A 344 -3.65 7.22 -0.01
CA THR A 344 -3.65 8.56 0.58
C THR A 344 -3.60 9.60 -0.55
N TRP A 345 -4.64 10.44 -0.64
CA TRP A 345 -4.76 11.48 -1.67
C TRP A 345 -4.76 11.00 -3.14
N LEU A 346 -5.29 9.81 -3.43
CA LEU A 346 -5.35 9.29 -4.80
C LEU A 346 -6.12 10.24 -5.76
N THR A 347 -7.32 10.66 -5.36
CA THR A 347 -8.06 11.75 -6.03
C THR A 347 -8.79 12.58 -4.97
N GLU A 348 -9.63 13.54 -5.35
CA GLU A 348 -10.60 14.13 -4.42
C GLU A 348 -11.53 13.07 -3.77
N HIS A 349 -12.00 13.36 -2.55
CA HIS A 349 -12.62 12.42 -1.60
C HIS A 349 -13.74 11.53 -2.15
N PHE A 350 -14.61 12.07 -3.01
CA PHE A 350 -15.76 11.37 -3.58
C PHE A 350 -15.61 11.06 -5.07
N ARG A 351 -14.40 11.25 -5.59
CA ARG A 351 -14.08 11.09 -7.00
C ARG A 351 -13.26 9.86 -7.28
N THR A 352 -12.84 9.05 -6.32
CA THR A 352 -12.03 7.87 -6.62
C THR A 352 -12.88 6.69 -7.10
N SER A 353 -12.54 6.10 -8.24
CA SER A 353 -13.14 4.84 -8.70
C SER A 353 -12.25 3.63 -8.40
N LEU A 354 -12.85 2.43 -8.29
CA LEU A 354 -12.11 1.17 -8.13
C LEU A 354 -11.12 0.94 -9.29
N SER A 355 -11.48 1.38 -10.49
CA SER A 355 -10.62 1.30 -11.68
C SER A 355 -9.35 2.15 -11.53
N GLN A 356 -9.43 3.34 -10.91
CA GLN A 356 -8.26 4.19 -10.66
C GLN A 356 -7.38 3.70 -9.52
N MET A 357 -7.92 2.89 -8.60
CA MET A 357 -7.16 2.27 -7.51
C MET A 357 -6.19 1.20 -8.00
N LYS A 358 -6.60 0.40 -9.00
CA LYS A 358 -5.86 -0.80 -9.41
C LYS A 358 -4.42 -0.53 -9.89
N PRO A 359 -4.14 0.46 -10.76
CA PRO A 359 -2.77 0.66 -11.27
C PRO A 359 -1.75 1.04 -10.20
N ASP A 360 -2.09 1.93 -9.26
CA ASP A 360 -1.20 2.31 -8.16
C ASP A 360 -1.03 1.17 -7.15
N LEU A 361 -2.08 0.38 -6.90
CA LEU A 361 -1.97 -0.86 -6.12
C LEU A 361 -1.01 -1.87 -6.77
N ASP A 362 -1.12 -2.05 -8.08
CA ASP A 362 -0.26 -2.96 -8.83
C ASP A 362 1.20 -2.50 -8.83
N LEU A 363 1.43 -1.19 -8.89
CA LEU A 363 2.76 -0.61 -8.71
C LEU A 363 3.34 -1.00 -7.33
N MET A 364 2.57 -0.82 -6.25
CA MET A 364 2.98 -1.18 -4.89
C MET A 364 3.30 -2.67 -4.76
N PHE A 365 2.46 -3.55 -5.32
CA PHE A 365 2.73 -4.98 -5.37
C PHE A 365 4.03 -5.31 -6.08
N THR A 366 4.31 -4.68 -7.23
CA THR A 366 5.59 -4.87 -7.94
C THR A 366 6.80 -4.30 -7.18
N CYS A 367 6.58 -3.48 -6.16
CA CYS A 367 7.63 -2.96 -5.28
C CYS A 367 7.80 -3.78 -4.00
N GLY A 368 7.04 -4.87 -3.81
CA GLY A 368 7.17 -5.78 -2.67
C GLY A 368 6.15 -5.59 -1.54
N VAL A 369 5.20 -4.65 -1.68
CA VAL A 369 4.05 -4.59 -0.76
C VAL A 369 3.22 -5.85 -0.91
N ASN A 370 2.82 -6.47 0.20
CA ASN A 370 1.99 -7.67 0.19
C ASN A 370 1.00 -7.73 1.36
N HIS A 371 0.80 -6.63 2.09
CA HIS A 371 -0.12 -6.52 3.21
C HIS A 371 -0.79 -5.12 3.26
N VAL A 372 -1.78 -4.90 2.40
CA VAL A 372 -2.40 -3.60 2.12
C VAL A 372 -3.32 -3.14 3.23
N TYR A 373 -3.21 -1.88 3.65
CA TYR A 373 -4.19 -1.19 4.50
C TYR A 373 -4.68 0.08 3.84
N PHE A 374 -5.99 0.21 3.66
CA PHE A 374 -6.55 1.44 3.12
C PHE A 374 -6.40 2.61 4.08
N HIS A 375 -6.13 3.80 3.54
CA HIS A 375 -6.27 5.09 4.20
C HIS A 375 -7.54 5.79 3.71
N GLY A 376 -8.74 5.38 4.12
CA GLY A 376 -9.10 4.36 5.09
C GLY A 376 -10.62 4.31 5.20
N SER A 377 -11.14 3.96 6.37
CA SER A 377 -12.58 3.96 6.65
C SER A 377 -12.86 4.71 7.94
N CYS A 378 -13.93 5.50 8.01
CA CYS A 378 -14.38 6.03 9.30
C CYS A 378 -15.36 5.07 9.96
N TYR A 379 -15.27 4.96 11.29
CA TYR A 379 -16.45 4.57 12.06
C TYR A 379 -17.55 5.60 11.76
N THR A 380 -18.74 5.10 11.42
CA THR A 380 -19.93 5.93 11.29
C THR A 380 -21.11 5.22 11.95
N PRO A 381 -21.94 5.93 12.74
CA PRO A 381 -23.20 5.38 13.22
C PRO A 381 -24.09 4.95 12.05
N GLN A 382 -24.80 3.82 12.18
CA GLN A 382 -25.63 3.26 11.11
C GLN A 382 -26.72 4.24 10.65
N ASN A 383 -27.25 5.04 11.58
CA ASN A 383 -28.32 6.02 11.33
C ASN A 383 -27.80 7.45 11.07
N ALA A 384 -26.49 7.64 10.91
CA ALA A 384 -25.95 8.95 10.59
C ALA A 384 -26.48 9.41 9.23
N ALA A 385 -26.92 10.67 9.15
CA ALA A 385 -27.29 11.27 7.87
C ALA A 385 -26.13 11.16 6.88
N TRP A 386 -26.42 10.66 5.68
CA TRP A 386 -25.46 10.52 4.59
C TRP A 386 -24.78 11.88 4.31
N PRO A 387 -23.44 11.94 4.07
CA PRO A 387 -22.52 10.84 3.78
C PRO A 387 -21.95 10.10 5.00
N GLY A 388 -22.51 10.30 6.20
CA GLY A 388 -21.97 9.71 7.42
C GLY A 388 -20.75 10.46 7.93
N TRP A 389 -19.91 9.79 8.71
CA TRP A 389 -18.67 10.39 9.21
C TRP A 389 -17.51 10.19 8.23
N LYS A 390 -16.62 11.19 8.13
CA LYS A 390 -15.52 11.23 7.17
C LYS A 390 -14.24 11.73 7.83
N PHE A 391 -13.14 11.27 7.27
CA PHE A 391 -11.80 11.76 7.56
C PHE A 391 -11.43 12.80 6.51
N TYR A 392 -10.49 13.69 6.82
CA TYR A 392 -10.23 14.83 5.95
C TYR A 392 -9.59 14.44 4.61
N ALA A 393 -8.75 13.41 4.65
CA ALA A 393 -8.03 12.92 3.49
C ALA A 393 -8.84 11.88 2.73
N SER A 394 -8.64 11.83 1.41
CA SER A 394 -9.10 10.73 0.58
C SER A 394 -8.13 9.55 0.68
N VAL A 395 -8.55 8.30 0.44
CA VAL A 395 -9.85 7.87 -0.13
C VAL A 395 -10.81 7.31 0.93
N ASP A 396 -12.12 7.54 0.75
CA ASP A 396 -13.17 6.99 1.61
C ASP A 396 -13.61 5.59 1.17
N MET A 397 -12.94 4.56 1.69
CA MET A 397 -13.29 3.15 1.46
C MET A 397 -14.29 2.68 2.53
N SER A 398 -15.54 3.14 2.48
CA SER A 398 -16.54 2.89 3.53
C SER A 398 -17.92 2.44 3.03
N PRO A 399 -18.76 1.80 3.89
CA PRO A 399 -20.12 1.36 3.54
C PRO A 399 -21.08 2.44 3.05
N THR A 400 -20.73 3.72 3.28
CA THR A 400 -21.54 4.88 2.88
C THR A 400 -21.16 5.44 1.51
N ASN A 401 -20.07 4.95 0.91
CA ASN A 401 -19.64 5.28 -0.44
C ASN A 401 -20.30 4.30 -1.44
N SER A 402 -20.82 4.79 -2.57
CA SER A 402 -21.51 3.94 -3.56
C SER A 402 -20.63 2.83 -4.12
N ILE A 403 -19.31 3.05 -4.22
CA ILE A 403 -18.36 2.03 -4.69
C ILE A 403 -18.28 0.82 -3.75
N TRP A 404 -18.74 0.94 -2.49
CA TRP A 404 -18.77 -0.16 -1.54
C TRP A 404 -19.58 -1.36 -2.03
N ARG A 405 -20.59 -1.10 -2.87
CA ARG A 405 -21.37 -2.14 -3.53
C ARG A 405 -20.46 -3.15 -4.24
N ASP A 406 -19.48 -2.65 -4.99
CA ASP A 406 -18.58 -3.45 -5.84
C ASP A 406 -17.16 -3.60 -5.29
N ALA A 407 -16.85 -2.97 -4.15
CA ALA A 407 -15.62 -3.16 -3.40
C ALA A 407 -15.23 -4.63 -3.14
N PRO A 408 -16.16 -5.59 -2.90
CA PRO A 408 -15.78 -6.99 -2.73
C PRO A 408 -14.94 -7.59 -3.86
N PHE A 409 -15.09 -7.09 -5.10
CA PHE A 409 -14.32 -7.58 -6.24
C PHE A 409 -12.86 -7.08 -6.20
N LEU A 410 -12.64 -5.83 -5.77
CA LEU A 410 -11.30 -5.31 -5.49
C LEU A 410 -10.67 -6.04 -4.30
N MET A 411 -11.41 -6.28 -3.22
CA MET A 411 -10.88 -6.99 -2.05
C MET A 411 -10.47 -8.41 -2.41
N LYS A 412 -11.26 -9.10 -3.25
CA LYS A 412 -10.91 -10.45 -3.71
C LYS A 412 -9.70 -10.47 -4.65
N TYR A 413 -9.54 -9.42 -5.47
CA TYR A 413 -8.34 -9.21 -6.27
C TYR A 413 -7.09 -9.05 -5.38
N ILE A 414 -7.16 -8.20 -4.36
CA ILE A 414 -6.09 -8.03 -3.37
C ILE A 414 -5.78 -9.36 -2.68
N GLU A 415 -6.80 -10.08 -2.20
CA GLU A 415 -6.65 -11.39 -1.54
C GLU A 415 -5.88 -12.39 -2.39
N ARG A 416 -6.25 -12.52 -3.66
CA ARG A 416 -5.60 -13.43 -4.60
C ARG A 416 -4.16 -13.03 -4.90
N SER A 417 -3.91 -11.74 -5.12
CA SER A 417 -2.57 -11.21 -5.38
C SER A 417 -1.66 -11.39 -4.17
N GLN A 418 -2.10 -10.98 -2.98
CA GLN A 418 -1.32 -11.10 -1.74
C GLN A 418 -1.08 -12.56 -1.36
N SER A 419 -2.00 -13.48 -1.64
CA SER A 419 -1.81 -14.91 -1.37
C SER A 419 -0.58 -15.49 -2.11
N PHE A 420 -0.27 -15.00 -3.31
CA PHE A 420 0.97 -15.33 -4.01
C PHE A 420 2.14 -14.48 -3.50
N LEU A 421 1.97 -13.16 -3.34
CA LEU A 421 3.06 -12.27 -2.90
C LEU A 421 3.57 -12.55 -1.47
N GLN A 422 2.81 -13.30 -0.66
CA GLN A 422 3.20 -13.79 0.67
C GLN A 422 3.75 -15.22 0.64
N LEU A 423 3.69 -15.92 -0.50
CA LEU A 423 4.18 -17.28 -0.66
C LEU A 423 5.68 -17.28 -0.99
N GLY A 424 6.44 -18.17 -0.38
CA GLY A 424 7.87 -18.32 -0.65
C GLY A 424 8.71 -17.12 -0.21
N GLU A 425 9.90 -17.00 -0.81
CA GLU A 425 10.91 -16.00 -0.48
C GLU A 425 11.06 -14.97 -1.61
N PRO A 426 11.43 -13.70 -1.31
CA PRO A 426 11.75 -12.73 -2.34
C PRO A 426 12.98 -13.18 -3.16
N ASP A 427 12.99 -12.94 -4.48
CA ASP A 427 14.06 -13.36 -5.39
C ASP A 427 14.59 -12.18 -6.23
N ASN A 428 15.01 -11.12 -5.54
CA ASN A 428 15.60 -9.92 -6.14
C ASN A 428 17.09 -10.14 -6.47
N ASP A 429 17.57 -9.52 -7.55
CA ASP A 429 18.90 -9.84 -8.08
C ASP A 429 20.03 -9.23 -7.23
N PHE A 430 19.88 -7.98 -6.80
CA PHE A 430 20.96 -7.19 -6.20
C PHE A 430 20.60 -6.55 -4.86
N LEU A 431 21.60 -6.44 -3.99
CA LEU A 431 21.58 -5.46 -2.90
C LEU A 431 22.08 -4.12 -3.45
N VAL A 432 21.46 -3.01 -3.07
CA VAL A 432 21.93 -1.66 -3.42
C VAL A 432 22.22 -0.90 -2.12
N TYR A 433 23.47 -0.48 -1.94
CA TYR A 433 23.86 0.29 -0.76
C TYR A 433 23.14 1.64 -0.73
N LEU A 434 22.48 1.96 0.38
CA LEU A 434 21.86 3.26 0.63
C LEU A 434 22.90 4.21 1.24
N PRO A 435 23.41 5.24 0.53
CA PRO A 435 24.41 6.15 1.05
C PRO A 435 23.80 7.22 1.97
N VAL A 436 23.18 6.81 3.08
CA VAL A 436 22.49 7.72 4.00
C VAL A 436 23.44 8.76 4.58
N ARG A 437 24.70 8.39 4.82
CA ARG A 437 25.71 9.29 5.37
C ARG A 437 26.03 10.44 4.42
N ASP A 438 26.07 10.20 3.11
CA ASP A 438 26.19 11.26 2.10
C ASP A 438 25.02 12.24 2.16
N MET A 439 23.81 11.75 2.47
CA MET A 439 22.66 12.62 2.70
C MET A 439 22.85 13.46 3.96
N TRP A 440 23.30 12.85 5.07
CA TRP A 440 23.54 13.57 6.32
C TRP A 440 24.68 14.60 6.25
N HIS A 441 25.62 14.49 5.31
CA HIS A 441 26.62 15.54 5.05
C HIS A 441 26.03 16.81 4.40
N GLN A 442 24.85 16.73 3.78
CA GLN A 442 24.26 17.87 3.07
C GLN A 442 23.75 18.94 4.05
N ARG A 443 24.19 20.18 3.87
CA ARG A 443 23.70 21.34 4.61
C ARG A 443 22.71 22.11 3.75
N ASP A 444 21.54 22.44 4.30
CA ASP A 444 20.56 23.27 3.60
C ASP A 444 20.90 24.77 3.75
N ASN A 445 20.23 25.62 2.98
CA ASN A 445 20.46 27.08 3.02
C ASN A 445 20.12 27.73 4.37
N ASN A 446 19.33 27.05 5.21
CA ASN A 446 18.92 27.52 6.53
C ASN A 446 19.80 26.98 7.65
N ASN A 447 20.82 26.18 7.31
CA ASN A 447 21.72 25.54 8.24
C ASN A 447 21.01 24.63 9.27
N THR A 448 19.93 23.97 8.86
CA THR A 448 19.08 23.16 9.74
C THR A 448 19.82 21.92 10.23
N LEU A 449 19.80 21.68 11.56
CA LEU A 449 20.42 20.50 12.17
C LEU A 449 19.62 19.22 11.87
N LEU A 450 18.29 19.28 12.05
CA LEU A 450 17.40 18.16 11.79
C LEU A 450 17.23 17.91 10.29
N MET A 451 17.50 16.67 9.86
CA MET A 451 17.18 16.18 8.52
C MET A 451 16.22 15.02 8.65
N GLN A 452 14.98 15.20 8.22
CA GLN A 452 13.97 14.14 8.17
C GLN A 452 13.99 13.43 6.82
N PHE A 453 13.42 12.23 6.69
CA PHE A 453 13.28 11.50 5.43
C PHE A 453 11.80 11.21 5.13
N ASP A 454 11.02 12.26 4.87
CA ASP A 454 9.62 12.19 4.42
C ASP A 454 9.50 11.91 2.91
N ILE A 455 8.39 11.28 2.52
CA ILE A 455 8.12 10.86 1.13
C ILE A 455 8.17 12.03 0.12
N HIS A 456 7.74 13.23 0.53
CA HIS A 456 7.60 14.39 -0.37
C HIS A 456 8.93 15.02 -0.78
N SER A 457 10.01 14.74 -0.04
CA SER A 457 11.28 15.44 -0.22
C SER A 457 12.47 14.51 -0.46
N MET A 458 12.27 13.19 -0.47
CA MET A 458 13.31 12.22 -0.84
C MET A 458 13.94 12.52 -2.20
N ALA A 459 13.15 12.98 -3.19
CA ALA A 459 13.64 13.41 -4.49
C ALA A 459 14.71 14.52 -4.41
N LYS A 460 14.67 15.36 -3.37
CA LYS A 460 15.65 16.43 -3.14
C LYS A 460 16.86 15.95 -2.35
N LYS A 461 16.66 15.02 -1.41
CA LYS A 461 17.70 14.53 -0.48
C LYS A 461 18.58 13.45 -1.11
N ALA A 462 17.98 12.59 -1.94
CA ALA A 462 18.61 11.40 -2.51
C ALA A 462 18.55 11.32 -4.06
N PRO A 463 18.71 12.43 -4.82
CA PRO A 463 18.44 12.42 -6.27
C PRO A 463 19.33 11.44 -7.05
N GLN A 464 20.60 11.28 -6.64
CA GLN A 464 21.53 10.34 -7.29
C GLN A 464 21.14 8.89 -7.02
N PHE A 465 20.81 8.55 -5.77
CA PHE A 465 20.32 7.22 -5.40
C PHE A 465 19.06 6.85 -6.17
N ILE A 466 18.07 7.76 -6.25
CA ILE A 466 16.84 7.56 -7.01
C ILE A 466 17.14 7.28 -8.48
N ARG A 467 18.04 8.06 -9.09
CA ARG A 467 18.49 7.82 -10.47
C ARG A 467 19.10 6.42 -10.63
N SER A 468 19.92 5.98 -9.68
CA SER A 468 20.50 4.63 -9.70
C SER A 468 19.43 3.55 -9.67
N ILE A 469 18.45 3.65 -8.76
CA ILE A 469 17.35 2.69 -8.67
C ILE A 469 16.53 2.64 -9.97
N LEU A 470 16.15 3.80 -10.52
CA LEU A 470 15.40 3.86 -11.77
C LEU A 470 16.21 3.32 -12.95
N THR A 471 17.54 3.49 -12.94
CA THR A 471 18.44 2.91 -13.95
C THR A 471 18.46 1.38 -13.86
N ILE A 472 18.65 0.83 -12.66
CA ILE A 472 18.62 -0.62 -12.42
C ILE A 472 17.27 -1.23 -12.84
N ASP A 473 16.16 -0.59 -12.46
CA ASP A 473 14.80 -1.02 -12.84
C ASP A 473 14.62 -1.04 -14.36
N SER A 474 15.07 0.04 -15.05
CA SER A 474 14.98 0.16 -16.51
C SER A 474 15.83 -0.86 -17.28
N LEU A 475 16.90 -1.37 -16.65
CA LEU A 475 17.77 -2.41 -17.21
C LEU A 475 17.21 -3.82 -17.01
N GLY A 476 16.04 -3.95 -16.37
CA GLY A 476 15.32 -5.21 -16.21
C GLY A 476 15.73 -6.05 -15.01
N TYR A 477 16.46 -5.46 -14.06
CA TYR A 477 16.84 -6.12 -12.82
C TYR A 477 15.92 -5.69 -11.68
N ASP A 478 15.89 -6.49 -10.61
CA ASP A 478 15.27 -6.11 -9.34
C ASP A 478 16.31 -6.01 -8.22
N CYS A 479 15.99 -5.26 -7.17
CA CYS A 479 16.93 -5.03 -6.07
C CYS A 479 16.24 -4.78 -4.74
N ASP A 480 16.99 -4.92 -3.65
CA ASP A 480 16.64 -4.39 -2.33
C ASP A 480 17.74 -3.46 -1.81
N TYR A 481 17.35 -2.46 -1.03
CA TYR A 481 18.27 -1.52 -0.42
C TYR A 481 18.88 -2.09 0.86
N ILE A 482 20.10 -1.68 1.17
CA ILE A 482 20.78 -2.11 2.39
C ILE A 482 21.52 -0.96 3.08
N SER A 483 21.37 -0.88 4.41
CA SER A 483 22.11 0.06 5.25
C SER A 483 23.51 -0.45 5.59
N ASP A 484 24.39 0.42 6.09
CA ASP A 484 25.69 0.06 6.66
C ASP A 484 25.59 -1.03 7.74
N ARG A 485 24.61 -0.89 8.64
CA ARG A 485 24.38 -1.79 9.78
C ARG A 485 23.93 -3.17 9.31
N GLN A 486 23.06 -3.23 8.30
CA GLN A 486 22.61 -4.48 7.69
C GLN A 486 23.72 -5.11 6.85
N LEU A 487 24.46 -4.32 6.07
CA LEU A 487 25.54 -4.78 5.20
C LEU A 487 26.68 -5.42 6.00
N ALA A 488 26.99 -4.88 7.18
CA ALA A 488 27.96 -5.45 8.10
C ALA A 488 27.65 -6.91 8.48
N LYS A 489 26.38 -7.32 8.44
CA LYS A 489 25.92 -8.68 8.76
C LYS A 489 25.76 -9.60 7.54
N VAL A 490 25.84 -9.06 6.31
CA VAL A 490 25.79 -9.87 5.09
C VAL A 490 26.97 -10.82 5.07
N ARG A 491 26.74 -12.08 4.71
CA ARG A 491 27.79 -13.11 4.60
C ARG A 491 27.79 -13.70 3.20
N MET A 492 28.92 -14.26 2.78
CA MET A 492 28.99 -15.02 1.53
C MET A 492 28.67 -16.48 1.81
N GLN A 493 27.74 -17.07 1.05
CA GLN A 493 27.44 -18.51 1.09
C GLN A 493 27.06 -19.00 -0.30
N ASP A 494 27.67 -20.09 -0.74
CA ASP A 494 27.37 -20.76 -2.02
C ASP A 494 27.35 -19.80 -3.21
N GLY A 495 28.36 -18.93 -3.27
CA GLY A 495 28.55 -17.95 -4.35
C GLY A 495 27.51 -16.81 -4.37
N MET A 496 26.81 -16.57 -3.26
CA MET A 496 25.78 -15.53 -3.12
C MET A 496 26.03 -14.70 -1.86
N LEU A 497 25.52 -13.47 -1.86
CA LEU A 497 25.35 -12.68 -0.64
C LEU A 497 24.12 -13.17 0.11
N VAL A 498 24.24 -13.42 1.41
CA VAL A 498 23.14 -13.85 2.28
C VAL A 498 22.99 -12.85 3.42
N THR A 499 21.80 -12.28 3.56
CA THR A 499 21.50 -11.30 4.62
C THR A 499 21.25 -12.00 5.96
N GLU A 500 21.11 -11.21 7.03
CA GLU A 500 20.75 -11.72 8.37
C GLU A 500 19.43 -12.50 8.35
N GLY A 501 18.45 -12.06 7.56
CA GLY A 501 17.18 -12.75 7.35
C GLY A 501 17.25 -14.03 6.50
N GLY A 502 18.41 -14.38 5.95
CA GLY A 502 18.60 -15.56 5.09
C GLY A 502 18.34 -15.32 3.59
N THR A 503 17.84 -14.15 3.20
CA THR A 503 17.59 -13.80 1.78
C THR A 503 18.89 -13.70 0.99
N ARG A 504 18.85 -14.16 -0.27
CA ARG A 504 20.03 -14.37 -1.10
C ARG A 504 20.06 -13.39 -2.28
N TYR A 505 21.21 -12.78 -2.53
CA TYR A 505 21.43 -11.81 -3.62
C TYR A 505 22.70 -12.12 -4.40
N LYS A 506 22.74 -11.73 -5.67
CA LYS A 506 23.82 -12.07 -6.59
C LYS A 506 25.06 -11.20 -6.37
N ALA A 507 24.86 -9.91 -6.10
CA ALA A 507 25.94 -8.96 -5.83
C ALA A 507 25.41 -7.73 -5.07
N LEU A 508 26.34 -6.94 -4.53
CA LEU A 508 26.13 -5.62 -3.96
C LEU A 508 26.46 -4.56 -5.02
N ILE A 509 25.55 -3.64 -5.29
CA ILE A 509 25.79 -2.44 -6.08
C ILE A 509 26.08 -1.29 -5.13
N ILE A 510 27.22 -0.62 -5.36
CA ILE A 510 27.55 0.67 -4.77
C ILE A 510 27.14 1.75 -5.78
N PRO A 511 26.10 2.55 -5.51
CA PRO A 511 25.61 3.54 -6.45
C PRO A 511 26.68 4.55 -6.87
N SER A 512 26.60 5.01 -8.12
CA SER A 512 27.43 6.09 -8.65
C SER A 512 27.30 7.34 -7.78
N GLY A 513 28.44 7.95 -7.42
CA GLY A 513 28.48 9.15 -6.58
C GLY A 513 28.51 8.90 -5.07
N THR A 514 28.44 7.64 -4.63
CA THR A 514 28.61 7.26 -3.22
C THR A 514 30.01 7.59 -2.71
N THR A 515 30.13 8.26 -1.57
CA THR A 515 31.39 8.42 -0.86
C THR A 515 31.80 7.10 -0.22
N ILE A 516 33.04 6.68 -0.45
CA ILE A 516 33.58 5.43 0.10
C ILE A 516 34.62 5.77 1.15
N ASP A 517 34.18 5.81 2.40
CA ASP A 517 35.05 5.95 3.56
C ASP A 517 35.76 4.64 3.92
N ALA A 518 36.61 4.66 4.96
CA ALA A 518 37.34 3.49 5.41
C ALA A 518 36.42 2.35 5.91
N SER A 519 35.28 2.69 6.50
CA SER A 519 34.31 1.72 7.01
C SER A 519 33.64 0.98 5.85
N LEU A 520 33.07 1.72 4.89
CA LEU A 520 32.45 1.14 3.71
C LEU A 520 33.48 0.40 2.85
N GLN A 521 34.71 0.92 2.71
CA GLN A 521 35.77 0.23 1.98
C GLN A 521 36.14 -1.11 2.63
N ALA A 522 36.13 -1.21 3.97
CA ALA A 522 36.35 -2.48 4.66
C ALA A 522 35.21 -3.48 4.37
N GLN A 523 33.95 -3.01 4.33
CA GLN A 523 32.82 -3.85 3.94
C GLN A 523 32.89 -4.30 2.48
N ILE A 524 33.26 -3.40 1.56
CA ILE A 524 33.48 -3.71 0.15
C ILE A 524 34.59 -4.76 -0.01
N ASN A 525 35.74 -4.58 0.66
CA ASN A 525 36.86 -5.51 0.59
C ASN A 525 36.48 -6.92 1.07
N ARG A 526 35.58 -7.01 2.06
CA ARG A 526 35.09 -8.28 2.59
C ARG A 526 34.21 -9.05 1.59
N LEU A 527 33.46 -8.34 0.75
CA LEU A 527 32.57 -8.93 -0.27
C LEU A 527 33.25 -9.07 -1.64
N ASN A 528 34.31 -8.31 -1.88
CA ASN A 528 35.24 -8.37 -3.01
C ASN A 528 34.58 -8.61 -4.37
N ALA A 529 34.67 -9.83 -4.91
CA ALA A 529 34.25 -10.18 -6.26
C ALA A 529 32.74 -10.07 -6.49
N TYR A 530 31.94 -9.86 -5.44
CA TYR A 530 30.49 -9.71 -5.49
C TYR A 530 30.06 -8.25 -5.35
N VAL A 531 30.93 -7.30 -5.69
CA VAL A 531 30.64 -5.85 -5.64
C VAL A 531 30.71 -5.25 -7.03
N ILE A 532 29.65 -4.55 -7.41
CA ILE A 532 29.52 -3.75 -8.63
C ILE A 532 29.60 -2.27 -8.23
N ARG A 533 30.35 -1.47 -8.99
CA ARG A 533 30.45 -0.02 -8.77
C ARG A 533 29.68 0.70 -9.88
N GLY A 534 28.66 1.46 -9.49
CA GLY A 534 27.72 2.11 -10.41
C GLY A 534 26.75 1.15 -11.08
N GLU A 535 26.02 1.64 -12.07
CA GLU A 535 24.84 0.98 -12.64
C GLU A 535 25.09 0.48 -14.08
N GLN A 536 26.28 -0.05 -14.34
CA GLN A 536 26.66 -0.51 -15.67
C GLN A 536 26.00 -1.87 -16.01
N ALA A 537 25.24 -1.91 -17.10
CA ALA A 537 24.51 -3.10 -17.54
C ALA A 537 25.42 -4.32 -17.74
N ALA A 538 26.63 -4.11 -18.30
CA ALA A 538 27.60 -5.17 -18.55
C ALA A 538 28.15 -5.80 -17.26
N ASP A 539 28.19 -5.05 -16.15
CA ASP A 539 28.66 -5.58 -14.86
C ASP A 539 27.55 -6.36 -14.16
N MET A 540 26.31 -5.85 -14.16
CA MET A 540 25.15 -6.59 -13.64
C MET A 540 24.90 -7.90 -14.40
N ALA A 541 25.07 -7.89 -15.73
CA ALA A 541 24.89 -9.07 -16.59
C ALA A 541 25.88 -10.22 -16.29
N LYS A 542 26.97 -9.97 -15.56
CA LYS A 542 27.89 -11.03 -15.09
C LYS A 542 27.27 -11.88 -13.98
N PHE A 543 26.26 -11.36 -13.28
CA PHE A 543 25.69 -11.95 -12.07
C PHE A 543 24.24 -12.41 -12.25
N ALA A 544 23.45 -11.65 -13.02
CA ALA A 544 22.03 -11.91 -13.21
C ALA A 544 21.64 -11.72 -14.67
N LYS A 545 20.52 -12.33 -15.06
CA LYS A 545 19.90 -12.11 -16.37
C LYS A 545 18.77 -11.09 -16.21
N ALA A 546 18.75 -10.08 -17.05
CA ALA A 546 17.66 -9.09 -17.05
C ALA A 546 16.33 -9.73 -17.51
N GLU A 547 15.22 -9.29 -16.91
CA GLU A 547 13.89 -9.68 -17.34
C GLU A 547 13.53 -9.00 -18.66
N GLN A 548 13.46 -9.77 -19.75
CA GLN A 548 13.21 -9.25 -21.10
C GLN A 548 11.86 -8.53 -21.19
N MET A 549 10.86 -8.94 -20.41
CA MET A 549 9.56 -8.31 -20.37
C MET A 549 9.61 -6.84 -19.90
N LYS A 550 10.55 -6.52 -18.99
CA LYS A 550 10.78 -5.15 -18.51
C LYS A 550 11.48 -4.32 -19.59
N THR A 551 12.58 -4.84 -20.15
CA THR A 551 13.43 -4.09 -21.10
C THR A 551 12.81 -3.93 -22.49
N THR A 552 12.06 -4.93 -22.96
CA THR A 552 11.48 -4.93 -24.32
C THR A 552 10.13 -4.22 -24.36
N TYR A 553 9.29 -4.48 -23.34
CA TYR A 553 7.89 -4.05 -23.36
C TYR A 553 7.54 -3.02 -22.28
N GLY A 554 8.44 -2.72 -21.34
CA GLY A 554 8.15 -1.81 -20.23
C GLY A 554 7.17 -2.38 -19.20
N LEU A 555 6.98 -3.71 -19.17
CA LEU A 555 6.17 -4.36 -18.14
C LEU A 555 6.86 -4.22 -16.78
N ARG A 556 6.07 -4.28 -15.71
CA ARG A 556 6.60 -4.46 -14.35
C ARG A 556 6.40 -5.90 -13.92
N ALA A 557 7.34 -6.39 -13.11
CA ALA A 557 7.19 -7.69 -12.46
C ALA A 557 7.94 -7.70 -11.14
N ILE A 558 7.45 -8.50 -10.20
CA ILE A 558 8.20 -8.95 -9.01
C ILE A 558 8.22 -10.47 -9.00
N ARG A 559 9.35 -11.05 -8.58
CA ARG A 559 9.61 -12.48 -8.59
C ARG A 559 9.80 -13.01 -7.18
N ARG A 560 9.23 -14.18 -6.92
CA ARG A 560 9.42 -14.92 -5.67
C ARG A 560 9.78 -16.37 -5.97
N HIS A 561 10.49 -16.99 -5.03
CA HIS A 561 10.97 -18.35 -5.13
C HIS A 561 10.31 -19.25 -4.09
N THR A 562 9.97 -20.46 -4.49
CA THR A 562 9.38 -21.53 -3.66
C THR A 562 10.16 -22.82 -3.89
N ALA A 563 9.88 -23.87 -3.11
CA ALA A 563 10.51 -25.18 -3.32
C ALA A 563 10.23 -25.76 -4.73
N ASP A 564 9.10 -25.42 -5.34
CA ASP A 564 8.64 -25.96 -6.61
C ASP A 564 9.02 -25.10 -7.84
N GLY A 565 9.77 -24.01 -7.62
CA GLY A 565 10.18 -23.07 -8.67
C GLY A 565 9.82 -21.62 -8.34
N TRP A 566 9.53 -20.82 -9.37
CA TRP A 566 9.28 -19.39 -9.23
C TRP A 566 7.84 -19.03 -9.49
N HIS A 567 7.41 -17.91 -8.93
CA HIS A 567 6.24 -17.23 -9.44
C HIS A 567 6.49 -15.73 -9.56
N TYR A 568 5.70 -15.13 -10.44
CA TYR A 568 5.76 -13.73 -10.79
C TYR A 568 4.40 -13.09 -10.62
N PHE A 569 4.39 -11.84 -10.17
CA PHE A 569 3.26 -10.94 -10.40
C PHE A 569 3.68 -9.95 -11.49
N ILE A 570 3.00 -9.99 -12.64
CA ILE A 570 3.35 -9.24 -13.87
C ILE A 570 2.23 -8.25 -14.19
N VAL A 571 2.60 -7.01 -14.53
CA VAL A 571 1.65 -5.92 -14.75
C VAL A 571 2.04 -5.11 -15.98
N ASN A 572 1.05 -4.80 -16.81
CA ASN A 572 1.16 -3.84 -17.90
C ASN A 572 0.67 -2.45 -17.45
N LEU A 573 1.57 -1.64 -16.89
CA LEU A 573 1.31 -0.23 -16.56
C LEU A 573 1.64 0.72 -17.72
N THR A 574 1.62 0.23 -18.96
CA THR A 574 1.89 1.04 -20.17
C THR A 574 0.58 1.38 -20.90
N PRO A 575 0.57 2.40 -21.79
CA PRO A 575 -0.61 2.73 -22.60
C PRO A 575 -0.88 1.73 -23.74
N LYS A 576 -0.06 0.69 -23.91
CA LYS A 576 -0.11 -0.22 -25.06
C LYS A 576 -0.60 -1.60 -24.64
N ASP A 577 -1.41 -2.22 -25.49
CA ASP A 577 -1.65 -3.67 -25.41
C ASP A 577 -0.37 -4.39 -25.88
N ILE A 578 0.10 -5.37 -25.12
CA ILE A 578 1.37 -6.05 -25.34
C ILE A 578 1.11 -7.49 -25.72
N THR A 579 1.70 -7.94 -26.84
CA THR A 579 1.72 -9.32 -27.27
C THR A 579 3.09 -9.68 -27.81
N GLY A 580 3.66 -10.79 -27.34
CA GLY A 580 4.92 -11.30 -27.84
C GLY A 580 5.62 -12.28 -26.90
N ASP A 581 6.67 -12.91 -27.39
CA ASP A 581 7.42 -13.91 -26.65
C ASP A 581 8.57 -13.26 -25.87
N VAL A 582 8.76 -13.67 -24.61
CA VAL A 582 9.85 -13.21 -23.74
C VAL A 582 10.57 -14.38 -23.10
N THR A 583 11.86 -14.20 -22.87
CA THR A 583 12.65 -15.11 -22.06
C THR A 583 12.64 -14.64 -20.61
N LEU A 584 12.26 -15.53 -19.69
CA LEU A 584 12.37 -15.29 -18.25
C LEU A 584 13.84 -15.27 -17.80
N ALA A 585 14.14 -14.54 -16.73
CA ALA A 585 15.47 -14.55 -16.13
C ALA A 585 15.82 -15.87 -15.43
N VAL A 586 14.81 -16.66 -15.07
CA VAL A 586 14.95 -17.96 -14.39
C VAL A 586 14.64 -19.13 -15.33
N PRO A 587 15.20 -20.33 -15.09
CA PRO A 587 14.87 -21.51 -15.88
C PRO A 587 13.43 -21.97 -15.62
N PHE A 588 12.79 -22.52 -16.66
CA PHE A 588 11.48 -23.18 -16.58
C PHE A 588 11.30 -24.13 -17.76
N GLU A 589 10.47 -25.17 -17.58
CA GLU A 589 10.04 -26.06 -18.67
C GLU A 589 8.59 -25.80 -19.09
N SER A 590 7.74 -25.41 -18.14
CA SER A 590 6.37 -24.95 -18.37
C SER A 590 5.97 -23.89 -17.36
N ALA A 591 4.84 -23.23 -17.60
CA ALA A 591 4.27 -22.27 -16.66
C ALA A 591 2.74 -22.24 -16.75
N THR A 592 2.11 -21.65 -15.74
CA THR A 592 0.66 -21.50 -15.62
C THR A 592 0.31 -20.07 -15.26
N TRP A 593 -0.67 -19.52 -15.98
CA TRP A 593 -1.27 -18.23 -15.71
C TRP A 593 -2.39 -18.36 -14.69
N PHE A 594 -2.36 -17.46 -13.70
CA PHE A 594 -3.42 -17.24 -12.74
C PHE A 594 -3.94 -15.82 -12.94
N ASN A 595 -5.25 -15.67 -13.11
CA ASN A 595 -5.89 -14.38 -13.26
C ASN A 595 -6.50 -13.92 -11.92
N PRO A 596 -5.87 -12.97 -11.20
CA PRO A 596 -6.40 -12.51 -9.91
C PRO A 596 -7.75 -11.79 -10.02
N MET A 597 -8.13 -11.28 -11.20
CA MET A 597 -9.41 -10.59 -11.40
C MET A 597 -10.62 -11.54 -11.26
N ASN A 598 -10.53 -12.75 -11.81
CA ASN A 598 -11.66 -13.67 -11.91
C ASN A 598 -11.39 -15.05 -11.25
N GLY A 599 -10.14 -15.43 -11.06
CA GLY A 599 -9.74 -16.70 -10.45
C GLY A 599 -9.36 -17.78 -11.46
N ASP A 600 -9.35 -17.48 -12.76
CA ASP A 600 -9.04 -18.45 -13.80
C ASP A 600 -7.58 -18.92 -13.70
N ILE A 601 -7.38 -20.19 -14.07
CA ILE A 601 -6.09 -20.85 -14.16
C ILE A 601 -5.98 -21.42 -15.57
N GLN A 602 -4.94 -21.07 -16.30
CA GLN A 602 -4.71 -21.52 -17.67
C GLN A 602 -3.24 -21.86 -17.90
N PRO A 603 -2.90 -22.95 -18.61
CA PRO A 603 -1.52 -23.19 -19.02
C PRO A 603 -0.97 -21.99 -19.81
N ALA A 604 0.28 -21.62 -19.54
CA ALA A 604 0.95 -20.60 -20.33
C ALA A 604 1.42 -21.18 -21.66
N GLU A 605 1.29 -20.39 -22.72
CA GLU A 605 1.86 -20.73 -24.03
C GLU A 605 3.37 -20.50 -24.00
N VAL A 606 4.12 -21.52 -24.43
CA VAL A 606 5.59 -21.50 -24.48
C VAL A 606 6.05 -21.80 -25.90
N HIS A 607 6.69 -20.84 -26.54
CA HIS A 607 7.19 -20.93 -27.92
C HIS A 607 8.71 -20.98 -27.91
N ASN A 608 9.31 -22.10 -28.34
CA ASN A 608 10.76 -22.29 -28.39
C ASN A 608 11.47 -21.94 -27.05
N GLY A 609 10.88 -22.32 -25.92
CA GLY A 609 11.40 -22.02 -24.58
C GLY A 609 11.19 -20.58 -24.09
N GLN A 610 10.45 -19.75 -24.84
CA GLN A 610 10.05 -18.41 -24.44
C GLN A 610 8.59 -18.39 -24.03
N LEU A 611 8.26 -17.61 -23.02
CA LEU A 611 6.90 -17.39 -22.55
C LEU A 611 6.17 -16.43 -23.50
N HIS A 612 5.02 -16.84 -24.02
CA HIS A 612 4.13 -15.92 -24.72
C HIS A 612 3.37 -15.05 -23.72
N ILE A 613 3.48 -13.73 -23.86
CA ILE A 613 2.74 -12.74 -23.08
C ILE A 613 1.69 -12.09 -23.97
N ALA A 614 0.46 -12.01 -23.46
CA ALA A 614 -0.61 -11.19 -24.03
C ALA A 614 -1.31 -10.43 -22.88
N LEU A 615 -0.95 -9.17 -22.66
CA LEU A 615 -1.49 -8.34 -21.58
C LEU A 615 -1.99 -7.00 -22.13
N LYS A 616 -3.27 -6.71 -21.91
CA LYS A 616 -3.86 -5.40 -22.25
C LYS A 616 -3.33 -4.30 -21.33
N SER A 617 -3.41 -3.06 -21.78
CA SER A 617 -3.07 -1.89 -20.94
C SER A 617 -3.88 -1.92 -19.63
N GLY A 618 -3.20 -1.86 -18.48
CA GLY A 618 -3.79 -1.91 -17.14
C GLY A 618 -3.97 -3.32 -16.55
N GLU A 619 -3.64 -4.36 -17.33
CA GLU A 619 -3.83 -5.74 -16.92
C GLU A 619 -2.69 -6.27 -16.04
N SER A 620 -3.03 -7.15 -15.10
CA SER A 620 -2.09 -7.89 -14.26
C SER A 620 -2.39 -9.39 -14.27
N ARG A 621 -1.34 -10.21 -14.14
CA ARG A 621 -1.41 -11.67 -14.07
C ARG A 621 -0.34 -12.22 -13.15
N ILE A 622 -0.62 -13.40 -12.60
CA ILE A 622 0.36 -14.18 -11.84
C ILE A 622 0.82 -15.33 -12.72
N LEU A 623 2.13 -15.53 -12.83
CA LEU A 623 2.73 -16.65 -13.54
C LEU A 623 3.41 -17.57 -12.54
N GLN A 624 3.11 -18.86 -12.55
CA GLN A 624 3.86 -19.86 -11.77
C GLN A 624 4.64 -20.76 -12.73
N THR A 625 5.96 -20.84 -12.55
CA THR A 625 6.83 -21.69 -13.37
C THR A 625 6.87 -23.12 -12.81
N SER A 626 7.29 -24.06 -13.66
CA SER A 626 7.46 -25.47 -13.31
C SER A 626 8.64 -26.07 -14.09
N ASN A 627 9.35 -26.98 -13.44
CA ASN A 627 10.41 -27.80 -14.04
C ASN A 627 9.87 -29.11 -14.64
N GLN A 628 8.55 -29.26 -14.73
CA GLN A 628 7.92 -30.39 -15.39
C GLN A 628 7.40 -29.94 -16.77
N PRO A 629 7.46 -30.81 -17.79
CA PRO A 629 6.90 -30.52 -19.10
C PRO A 629 5.37 -30.39 -19.01
N SER A 630 4.80 -29.41 -19.71
CA SER A 630 3.33 -29.29 -19.81
C SER A 630 2.76 -30.39 -20.68
N THR A 631 1.72 -31.06 -20.21
CA THR A 631 1.01 -32.11 -20.98
C THR A 631 -0.15 -31.57 -21.82
N ASN A 632 -0.47 -30.28 -21.75
CA ASN A 632 -1.63 -29.70 -22.43
C ASN A 632 -1.25 -28.41 -23.15
N ILE A 633 -1.05 -28.50 -24.47
CA ILE A 633 -1.05 -27.33 -25.37
C ILE A 633 -2.47 -27.24 -25.93
N THR A 634 -3.28 -26.35 -25.39
CA THR A 634 -4.54 -25.97 -26.06
C THR A 634 -4.38 -24.56 -26.56
N THR A 635 -4.03 -24.41 -27.83
CA THR A 635 -4.10 -23.13 -28.54
C THR A 635 -5.56 -22.74 -28.68
N THR A 636 -6.01 -21.74 -27.92
CA THR A 636 -7.33 -21.15 -28.11
C THR A 636 -7.28 -20.27 -29.35
N ALA A 637 -8.04 -20.63 -30.39
CA ALA A 637 -8.14 -19.80 -31.59
C ALA A 637 -8.87 -18.48 -31.26
N SER A 638 -8.14 -17.36 -31.30
CA SER A 638 -8.72 -16.01 -31.22
C SER A 638 -9.65 -15.79 -32.41
N GLY A 639 -10.92 -15.45 -32.15
CA GLY A 639 -11.76 -14.87 -33.19
C GLY A 639 -11.39 -13.40 -33.39
N THR A 640 -12.10 -12.75 -34.30
CA THR A 640 -12.13 -11.28 -34.41
C THR A 640 -13.56 -10.80 -34.65
N GLU A 641 -14.54 -11.66 -34.39
CA GLU A 641 -15.96 -11.33 -34.61
C GLU A 641 -16.42 -10.38 -33.51
N GLU A 642 -17.08 -9.29 -33.89
CA GLU A 642 -17.72 -8.37 -32.97
C GLU A 642 -19.21 -8.26 -33.29
N ILE A 643 -20.07 -8.35 -32.26
CA ILE A 643 -21.51 -8.09 -32.38
C ILE A 643 -21.89 -6.93 -31.47
N THR A 644 -22.29 -5.82 -32.09
CA THR A 644 -22.74 -4.62 -31.37
C THR A 644 -24.15 -4.80 -30.81
N LEU A 645 -24.35 -4.47 -29.52
CA LEU A 645 -25.67 -4.41 -28.90
C LEU A 645 -26.34 -3.07 -29.23
N GLN A 646 -27.05 -3.02 -30.37
CA GLN A 646 -27.63 -1.78 -30.90
C GLN A 646 -28.78 -1.19 -30.06
N GLY A 647 -29.40 -1.97 -29.17
CA GLY A 647 -30.61 -1.58 -28.46
C GLY A 647 -31.90 -2.12 -29.12
N PRO A 648 -33.08 -1.60 -28.75
CA PRO A 648 -33.30 -0.50 -27.80
C PRO A 648 -32.85 -0.87 -26.39
N TRP A 649 -32.47 0.15 -25.62
CA TRP A 649 -32.11 0.02 -24.21
C TRP A 649 -33.22 0.59 -23.34
N VAL A 650 -33.43 -0.04 -22.18
CA VAL A 650 -34.30 0.46 -21.12
C VAL A 650 -33.45 0.69 -19.89
N LEU A 651 -33.44 1.93 -19.37
CA LEU A 651 -32.68 2.33 -18.18
C LEU A 651 -33.64 2.72 -17.06
N SER A 652 -33.48 2.09 -15.90
CA SER A 652 -34.08 2.52 -14.62
C SER A 652 -32.99 2.73 -13.57
N PHE A 653 -33.35 3.29 -12.42
CA PHE A 653 -32.42 3.49 -11.31
C PHE A 653 -32.85 2.68 -10.09
N THR A 654 -31.85 2.24 -9.31
CA THR A 654 -31.99 1.54 -8.04
C THR A 654 -30.90 2.01 -7.07
N ASP A 655 -31.15 1.88 -5.77
CA ASP A 655 -30.23 2.32 -4.71
C ASP A 655 -29.77 3.78 -4.88
N GLU A 656 -30.67 4.63 -5.39
CA GLU A 656 -30.33 5.98 -5.83
C GLU A 656 -30.71 7.10 -4.84
N SER A 657 -29.91 8.19 -4.85
CA SER A 657 -30.17 9.40 -4.10
C SER A 657 -29.63 10.66 -4.81
N PRO A 658 -30.49 11.65 -5.15
CA PRO A 658 -31.96 11.61 -5.04
C PRO A 658 -32.59 10.59 -5.99
N ARG A 659 -33.87 10.29 -5.74
CA ARG A 659 -34.68 9.43 -6.61
C ARG A 659 -34.72 9.99 -8.03
N VAL A 660 -34.51 9.12 -9.02
CA VAL A 660 -34.69 9.45 -10.44
C VAL A 660 -36.05 8.92 -10.88
N GLU A 661 -36.91 9.79 -11.39
CA GLU A 661 -38.28 9.41 -11.73
C GLU A 661 -38.35 8.66 -13.07
N GLY A 662 -39.05 7.52 -13.06
CA GLY A 662 -39.45 6.82 -14.28
C GLY A 662 -38.40 5.88 -14.87
N THR A 663 -38.55 5.62 -16.16
CA THR A 663 -37.71 4.70 -16.94
C THR A 663 -37.41 5.35 -18.28
N PHE A 664 -36.15 5.31 -18.70
CA PHE A 664 -35.69 5.93 -19.94
C PHE A 664 -35.61 4.88 -21.04
N LYS A 665 -36.29 5.12 -22.16
CA LYS A 665 -36.13 4.33 -23.38
C LYS A 665 -35.06 4.98 -24.24
N LEU A 666 -33.95 4.30 -24.43
CA LEU A 666 -32.76 4.83 -25.06
C LEU A 666 -32.51 4.13 -26.40
N ASN A 667 -32.53 4.89 -27.50
CA ASN A 667 -32.10 4.38 -28.81
C ASN A 667 -30.57 4.25 -28.91
N LYS A 668 -29.85 5.00 -28.08
CA LYS A 668 -28.40 4.95 -27.94
C LYS A 668 -28.04 5.19 -26.48
N LEU A 669 -27.00 4.52 -26.00
CA LEU A 669 -26.40 4.78 -24.69
C LEU A 669 -25.85 6.21 -24.62
N GLN A 670 -26.05 6.85 -23.48
CA GLN A 670 -25.62 8.22 -23.17
C GLN A 670 -25.41 8.35 -21.66
N THR A 671 -24.71 9.41 -21.28
CA THR A 671 -24.38 9.72 -19.89
C THR A 671 -25.62 10.15 -19.09
N TRP A 672 -25.63 9.94 -17.77
CA TRP A 672 -26.82 10.22 -16.94
C TRP A 672 -27.15 11.69 -16.80
N GLU A 673 -26.14 12.57 -16.84
CA GLU A 673 -26.32 14.01 -16.61
C GLU A 673 -27.10 14.73 -17.70
N THR A 674 -27.33 14.08 -18.84
CA THR A 674 -28.15 14.61 -19.93
C THR A 674 -29.61 14.10 -19.89
N LEU A 675 -29.94 13.16 -19.01
CA LEU A 675 -31.26 12.51 -18.98
C LEU A 675 -32.33 13.34 -18.27
N SER A 676 -31.99 13.88 -17.11
CA SER A 676 -32.87 14.74 -16.29
C SER A 676 -32.06 15.44 -15.20
N ASP A 677 -32.64 16.48 -14.59
CA ASP A 677 -32.01 17.18 -13.46
C ASP A 677 -31.70 16.24 -12.27
N SER A 678 -32.59 15.28 -11.99
CA SER A 678 -32.38 14.30 -10.92
C SER A 678 -31.30 13.28 -11.27
N ALA A 679 -31.25 12.80 -12.51
CA ALA A 679 -30.20 11.88 -12.97
C ALA A 679 -28.81 12.55 -12.97
N ALA A 680 -28.74 13.87 -13.24
CA ALA A 680 -27.48 14.61 -13.24
C ALA A 680 -26.82 14.74 -11.86
N VAL A 681 -27.59 14.64 -10.79
CA VAL A 681 -27.08 14.79 -9.41
C VAL A 681 -27.19 13.51 -8.58
N THR A 682 -27.68 12.42 -9.18
CA THR A 682 -27.86 11.16 -8.45
C THR A 682 -26.54 10.43 -8.21
N MET A 683 -26.45 9.84 -7.03
CA MET A 683 -25.54 8.74 -6.73
C MET A 683 -26.39 7.48 -6.63
N GLY A 684 -26.04 6.42 -7.37
CA GLY A 684 -26.82 5.18 -7.34
C GLY A 684 -26.41 4.18 -8.42
N THR A 685 -27.33 3.25 -8.72
CA THR A 685 -27.14 2.21 -9.71
C THR A 685 -28.15 2.33 -10.85
N GLY A 686 -27.67 2.56 -12.07
CA GLY A 686 -28.46 2.51 -13.29
C GLY A 686 -28.57 1.08 -13.83
N VAL A 687 -29.78 0.57 -13.99
CA VAL A 687 -30.10 -0.77 -14.50
C VAL A 687 -30.47 -0.67 -15.97
N TYR A 688 -29.55 -1.03 -16.84
CA TYR A 688 -29.73 -1.11 -18.28
C TYR A 688 -30.21 -2.50 -18.68
N THR A 689 -31.23 -2.59 -19.52
CA THR A 689 -31.68 -3.85 -20.11
C THR A 689 -31.81 -3.75 -21.64
N THR A 690 -31.40 -4.81 -22.33
CA THR A 690 -31.59 -4.99 -23.77
C THR A 690 -31.65 -6.48 -24.12
N SER A 691 -31.75 -6.81 -25.41
CA SER A 691 -31.65 -8.18 -25.87
C SER A 691 -30.93 -8.29 -27.20
N ILE A 692 -30.28 -9.43 -27.42
CA ILE A 692 -29.56 -9.75 -28.66
C ILE A 692 -30.02 -11.11 -29.18
N LYS A 693 -30.13 -11.26 -30.50
CA LYS A 693 -30.49 -12.53 -31.12
C LYS A 693 -29.26 -13.18 -31.75
N LEU A 694 -28.90 -14.38 -31.31
CA LEU A 694 -27.76 -15.13 -31.81
C LEU A 694 -28.19 -16.30 -32.71
N SER A 695 -27.43 -16.54 -33.77
CA SER A 695 -27.56 -17.77 -34.56
C SER A 695 -27.10 -18.99 -33.76
N ALA A 696 -27.43 -20.21 -34.24
CA ALA A 696 -26.96 -21.44 -33.62
C ALA A 696 -25.42 -21.58 -33.66
N GLN A 697 -24.78 -20.97 -34.66
CA GLN A 697 -23.31 -20.99 -34.81
C GLN A 697 -22.67 -19.99 -33.83
N GLN A 698 -23.22 -18.79 -33.73
CA GLN A 698 -22.73 -17.75 -32.81
C GLN A 698 -22.88 -18.19 -31.35
N ALA A 699 -24.01 -18.79 -30.98
CA ALA A 699 -24.25 -19.26 -29.62
C ALA A 699 -23.31 -20.40 -29.16
N LYS A 700 -22.57 -21.04 -30.08
CA LYS A 700 -21.56 -22.06 -29.76
C LYS A 700 -20.14 -21.49 -29.60
N GLN A 701 -19.94 -20.23 -29.92
CA GLN A 701 -18.63 -19.58 -29.79
C GLN A 701 -18.41 -19.14 -28.35
N HIS A 702 -17.13 -19.01 -27.98
CA HIS A 702 -16.71 -18.33 -26.77
C HIS A 702 -16.80 -16.81 -27.00
N TRP A 703 -17.48 -16.09 -26.11
CA TRP A 703 -17.71 -14.66 -26.23
C TRP A 703 -17.29 -13.97 -24.94
N GLN A 704 -16.72 -12.78 -25.08
CA GLN A 704 -16.60 -11.80 -24.01
C GLN A 704 -17.55 -10.63 -24.28
N ILE A 705 -18.05 -9.99 -23.24
CA ILE A 705 -18.80 -8.74 -23.34
C ILE A 705 -17.89 -7.57 -22.99
N ASP A 706 -17.69 -6.68 -23.96
CA ASP A 706 -16.94 -5.43 -23.82
C ASP A 706 -17.93 -4.28 -23.59
N LEU A 707 -17.83 -3.66 -22.41
CA LEU A 707 -18.71 -2.57 -22.00
C LEU A 707 -18.22 -1.19 -22.48
N GLY A 708 -16.97 -1.10 -22.97
CA GLY A 708 -16.34 0.17 -23.34
C GLY A 708 -16.13 1.10 -22.13
N ASP A 709 -16.67 2.32 -22.19
CA ASP A 709 -16.56 3.34 -21.14
C ASP A 709 -17.67 3.21 -20.08
N VAL A 710 -17.29 2.67 -18.92
CA VAL A 710 -18.15 2.49 -17.74
C VAL A 710 -17.81 3.53 -16.68
N ARG A 711 -18.84 4.20 -16.14
CA ARG A 711 -18.73 5.20 -15.07
C ARG A 711 -19.57 4.82 -13.85
N GLU A 712 -19.04 4.03 -12.91
CA GLU A 712 -17.64 3.60 -12.80
C GLU A 712 -17.42 2.08 -12.61
N SER A 713 -18.43 1.31 -12.20
CA SER A 713 -18.38 -0.16 -12.17
C SER A 713 -19.68 -0.76 -12.66
N ALA A 714 -19.64 -1.97 -13.22
CA ALA A 714 -20.81 -2.60 -13.82
C ALA A 714 -20.94 -4.09 -13.47
N ARG A 715 -22.09 -4.50 -12.95
CA ARG A 715 -22.47 -5.92 -12.84
C ARG A 715 -23.24 -6.36 -14.06
N VAL A 716 -22.83 -7.46 -14.68
CA VAL A 716 -23.47 -7.98 -15.91
C VAL A 716 -24.21 -9.27 -15.62
N TYR A 717 -25.41 -9.38 -16.18
CA TYR A 717 -26.23 -10.57 -16.16
C TYR A 717 -26.70 -10.89 -17.58
N ILE A 718 -26.62 -12.16 -17.96
CA ILE A 718 -27.07 -12.68 -19.25
C ILE A 718 -28.09 -13.78 -18.94
N ASN A 719 -29.31 -13.65 -19.48
CA ASN A 719 -30.40 -14.59 -19.21
C ASN A 719 -30.62 -14.84 -17.70
N SER A 720 -30.62 -13.74 -16.93
CA SER A 720 -30.71 -13.72 -15.46
C SER A 720 -29.54 -14.37 -14.70
N GLN A 721 -28.53 -14.92 -15.37
CA GLN A 721 -27.33 -15.46 -14.74
C GLN A 721 -26.28 -14.35 -14.55
N PHE A 722 -25.71 -14.24 -13.35
CA PHE A 722 -24.64 -13.29 -13.06
C PHE A 722 -23.35 -13.73 -13.75
N VAL A 723 -22.79 -12.84 -14.56
CA VAL A 723 -21.56 -13.08 -15.33
C VAL A 723 -20.33 -12.59 -14.57
N GLY A 724 -20.42 -11.41 -13.96
CA GLY A 724 -19.30 -10.81 -13.24
C GLY A 724 -19.49 -9.32 -13.01
N CYS A 725 -18.49 -8.70 -12.37
CA CYS A 725 -18.41 -7.26 -12.16
C CYS A 725 -17.18 -6.71 -12.89
N ALA A 726 -17.42 -5.79 -13.84
CA ALA A 726 -16.39 -5.02 -14.51
C ALA A 726 -16.12 -3.76 -13.68
N TRP A 727 -15.09 -3.80 -12.84
CA TRP A 727 -14.75 -2.72 -11.89
C TRP A 727 -13.43 -2.01 -12.21
N ALA A 728 -12.64 -2.54 -13.15
CA ALA A 728 -11.42 -1.94 -13.65
C ALA A 728 -11.32 -2.08 -15.17
N VAL A 729 -10.53 -1.20 -15.79
CA VAL A 729 -10.23 -1.29 -17.22
C VAL A 729 -9.27 -2.45 -17.53
N PRO A 730 -9.38 -3.06 -18.74
CA PRO A 730 -10.50 -2.93 -19.67
C PRO A 730 -11.78 -3.58 -19.09
N PHE A 731 -12.94 -2.95 -19.28
CA PHE A 731 -14.23 -3.41 -18.74
C PHE A 731 -14.83 -4.55 -19.57
N ILE A 732 -14.11 -5.69 -19.60
CA ILE A 732 -14.43 -6.87 -20.40
C ILE A 732 -14.67 -8.05 -19.46
N LEU A 733 -15.75 -8.79 -19.68
CA LEU A 733 -16.10 -9.99 -18.91
C LEU A 733 -16.30 -11.19 -19.84
N ASP A 734 -15.85 -12.36 -19.41
CA ASP A 734 -16.14 -13.62 -20.10
C ASP A 734 -17.61 -13.99 -19.92
N CYS A 735 -18.33 -14.24 -21.02
CA CYS A 735 -19.76 -14.61 -20.96
C CYS A 735 -19.98 -16.07 -20.54
N GLY A 736 -18.93 -16.90 -20.51
CA GLY A 736 -19.02 -18.33 -20.25
C GLY A 736 -20.04 -19.02 -21.16
N ASN A 737 -20.84 -19.92 -20.59
CA ASN A 737 -21.88 -20.66 -21.29
C ASN A 737 -23.28 -20.03 -21.15
N THR A 738 -23.37 -18.74 -20.84
CA THR A 738 -24.65 -18.07 -20.54
C THR A 738 -25.48 -17.75 -21.79
N LEU A 739 -24.84 -17.70 -22.96
CA LEU A 739 -25.48 -17.37 -24.24
C LEU A 739 -26.08 -18.61 -24.90
N HIS A 740 -27.22 -18.44 -25.57
CA HIS A 740 -27.90 -19.50 -26.32
C HIS A 740 -28.44 -19.03 -27.67
N LYS A 741 -28.81 -20.00 -28.53
CA LYS A 741 -29.48 -19.72 -29.81
C LYS A 741 -30.77 -18.93 -29.57
N GLY A 742 -31.03 -17.92 -30.40
CA GLY A 742 -32.23 -17.09 -30.29
C GLY A 742 -32.00 -15.85 -29.43
N LYS A 743 -33.07 -15.35 -28.79
CA LYS A 743 -33.04 -14.12 -27.99
C LYS A 743 -32.32 -14.37 -26.67
N ASN A 744 -31.33 -13.54 -26.35
CA ASN A 744 -30.65 -13.49 -25.06
C ASN A 744 -30.95 -12.13 -24.41
N GLU A 745 -31.30 -12.14 -23.14
CA GLU A 745 -31.55 -10.92 -22.36
C GLU A 745 -30.29 -10.48 -21.65
N ILE A 746 -29.96 -9.19 -21.77
CA ILE A 746 -28.75 -8.60 -21.21
C ILE A 746 -29.18 -7.54 -20.22
N ARG A 747 -28.69 -7.65 -18.98
CA ARG A 747 -28.88 -6.66 -17.93
C ARG A 747 -27.53 -6.19 -17.38
N ILE A 748 -27.31 -4.88 -17.36
CA ILE A 748 -26.07 -4.27 -16.89
C ILE A 748 -26.43 -3.26 -15.81
N GLU A 749 -25.95 -3.48 -14.60
CA GLU A 749 -26.16 -2.59 -13.45
C GLU A 749 -24.90 -1.76 -13.22
N VAL A 750 -24.93 -0.48 -13.60
CA VAL A 750 -23.79 0.44 -13.48
C VAL A 750 -23.93 1.30 -12.23
N THR A 751 -22.90 1.32 -11.38
CA THR A 751 -22.86 2.16 -10.17
C THR A 751 -21.87 3.31 -10.36
N ASN A 752 -22.32 4.55 -10.10
CA ASN A 752 -21.47 5.75 -10.21
C ASN A 752 -20.87 6.18 -8.86
N LEU A 753 -20.14 7.30 -8.84
CA LEU A 753 -19.53 7.86 -7.64
C LEU A 753 -20.42 8.86 -6.91
N PRO A 754 -20.17 9.14 -5.62
CA PRO A 754 -20.91 10.14 -4.86
C PRO A 754 -20.70 11.59 -5.29
N ALA A 755 -19.70 11.88 -6.13
CA ALA A 755 -19.27 13.24 -6.47
C ALA A 755 -20.43 14.18 -6.87
N ASN A 756 -21.36 13.71 -7.72
CA ASN A 756 -22.48 14.52 -8.22
C ASN A 756 -23.45 14.90 -7.10
N ARG A 757 -23.73 13.93 -6.21
CA ARG A 757 -24.62 14.12 -5.07
C ARG A 757 -24.01 15.04 -4.01
N ILE A 758 -22.73 14.86 -3.70
CA ILE A 758 -22.01 15.72 -2.75
C ILE A 758 -21.97 17.18 -3.24
N ALA A 759 -21.66 17.39 -4.52
CA ALA A 759 -21.64 18.74 -5.09
C ALA A 759 -23.02 19.42 -5.02
N GLU A 760 -24.10 18.66 -5.19
CA GLU A 760 -25.47 19.17 -5.04
C GLU A 760 -25.81 19.51 -3.58
N LEU A 761 -25.39 18.70 -2.61
CA LEU A 761 -25.57 19.01 -1.18
C LEU A 761 -24.89 20.35 -0.83
N ASP A 762 -23.69 20.57 -1.35
CA ASP A 762 -22.95 21.82 -1.14
C ASP A 762 -23.64 23.02 -1.80
N ARG A 763 -24.15 22.86 -3.03
CA ARG A 763 -24.94 23.90 -3.70
C ARG A 763 -26.22 24.25 -2.93
N LYS A 764 -26.82 23.29 -2.24
CA LYS A 764 -27.99 23.48 -1.37
C LYS A 764 -27.65 23.95 0.05
N GLY A 765 -26.36 24.09 0.39
CA GLY A 765 -25.92 24.52 1.72
C GLY A 765 -26.14 23.47 2.82
N VAL A 766 -26.31 22.19 2.48
CA VAL A 766 -26.49 21.11 3.45
C VAL A 766 -25.21 20.93 4.27
N GLN A 767 -25.33 21.04 5.59
CA GLN A 767 -24.19 20.98 6.50
C GLN A 767 -23.79 19.54 6.81
N TRP A 768 -22.97 18.94 5.95
CA TRP A 768 -22.44 17.58 6.16
C TRP A 768 -20.97 17.55 6.63
N ARG A 769 -20.21 18.64 6.46
CA ARG A 769 -18.84 18.81 6.97
C ARG A 769 -18.84 19.17 8.46
N LYS A 770 -19.02 18.15 9.31
CA LYS A 770 -19.27 18.31 10.75
C LYS A 770 -18.16 17.79 11.66
N PHE A 771 -16.93 17.69 11.17
CA PHE A 771 -15.83 17.13 11.98
C PHE A 771 -15.02 18.24 12.64
N ASN A 772 -14.51 17.98 13.86
CA ASN A 772 -13.68 18.93 14.58
C ASN A 772 -12.32 19.11 13.86
N GLU A 773 -11.59 20.17 14.21
CA GLU A 773 -10.25 20.44 13.69
C GLU A 773 -10.15 20.62 12.14
N ILE A 774 -9.58 19.68 11.39
CA ILE A 774 -9.29 19.84 9.94
C ILE A 774 -10.51 19.60 9.02
N ASN A 775 -11.61 19.02 9.53
CA ASN A 775 -12.84 18.76 8.77
C ASN A 775 -12.59 18.01 7.44
N VAL A 776 -13.14 18.44 6.29
CA VAL A 776 -12.82 17.87 4.97
C VAL A 776 -12.20 18.97 4.09
N VAL A 777 -11.08 18.67 3.44
CA VAL A 777 -10.30 19.62 2.62
C VAL A 777 -10.11 19.09 1.19
N ASP A 778 -9.70 19.97 0.27
CA ASP A 778 -9.33 19.54 -1.08
C ASP A 778 -7.97 18.81 -1.10
N ILE A 779 -7.61 18.27 -2.26
CA ILE A 779 -6.31 17.64 -2.46
C ILE A 779 -5.12 18.57 -2.16
N ASN A 780 -5.29 19.90 -2.07
CA ASN A 780 -4.23 20.85 -1.76
C ASN A 780 -4.23 21.27 -0.29
N TYR A 781 -4.93 20.54 0.59
CA TYR A 781 -5.07 20.84 2.00
C TYR A 781 -5.74 22.20 2.27
N LYS A 782 -6.60 22.67 1.34
CA LYS A 782 -7.35 23.91 1.50
C LYS A 782 -8.78 23.62 1.90
N ASN A 783 -9.27 24.39 2.87
CA ASN A 783 -10.69 24.42 3.21
C ASN A 783 -11.48 24.91 1.99
N THR A 784 -12.40 24.07 1.50
CA THR A 784 -13.27 24.41 0.36
C THR A 784 -14.62 23.70 0.47
N THR A 785 -15.55 24.13 -0.37
CA THR A 785 -16.72 23.33 -0.75
C THR A 785 -16.48 22.65 -2.10
N TYR A 786 -17.38 21.75 -2.48
CA TYR A 786 -17.42 21.08 -3.77
C TYR A 786 -18.61 21.58 -4.62
N ALA A 787 -19.21 22.73 -4.26
CA ALA A 787 -20.37 23.29 -4.95
C ALA A 787 -20.11 23.64 -6.42
N ASP A 788 -18.84 23.97 -6.73
CA ASP A 788 -18.35 24.33 -8.06
C ASP A 788 -18.09 23.13 -8.98
N TRP A 789 -18.12 21.90 -8.44
CA TRP A 789 -17.93 20.71 -9.24
C TRP A 789 -19.08 20.55 -10.23
N LYS A 790 -18.70 20.53 -11.52
CA LYS A 790 -19.59 20.10 -12.60
C LYS A 790 -19.93 18.61 -12.42
N PRO A 791 -21.15 18.18 -12.79
CA PRO A 791 -21.49 16.76 -12.83
C PRO A 791 -20.44 15.96 -13.61
N VAL A 792 -19.97 14.86 -13.02
CA VAL A 792 -19.13 13.88 -13.68
C VAL A 792 -19.98 12.93 -14.51
N PRO A 793 -19.51 12.54 -15.71
CA PRO A 793 -20.19 11.53 -16.52
C PRO A 793 -20.45 10.27 -15.72
N SER A 794 -21.66 9.72 -15.83
CA SER A 794 -22.09 8.50 -15.14
C SER A 794 -22.82 7.56 -16.11
N GLY A 795 -22.72 6.24 -15.89
CA GLY A 795 -23.40 5.23 -16.71
C GLY A 795 -22.54 4.52 -17.75
N LEU A 796 -23.19 4.00 -18.79
CA LEU A 796 -22.55 3.45 -19.99
C LEU A 796 -22.46 4.55 -21.07
N ASN A 797 -21.25 4.95 -21.42
CA ASN A 797 -21.03 6.12 -22.27
C ASN A 797 -20.69 5.77 -23.72
N THR A 798 -20.47 4.49 -24.00
CA THR A 798 -20.13 3.98 -25.34
C THR A 798 -20.98 2.77 -25.70
N THR A 799 -20.76 2.25 -26.89
CA THR A 799 -21.40 1.03 -27.38
C THR A 799 -20.91 -0.20 -26.62
N VAL A 800 -21.83 -1.10 -26.28
CA VAL A 800 -21.53 -2.43 -25.73
C VAL A 800 -21.45 -3.46 -26.86
N LYS A 801 -20.49 -4.39 -26.78
CA LYS A 801 -20.25 -5.40 -27.81
C LYS A 801 -20.04 -6.78 -27.21
N LEU A 802 -20.39 -7.82 -27.96
CA LEU A 802 -19.79 -9.15 -27.81
C LEU A 802 -18.55 -9.23 -28.70
N VAL A 803 -17.44 -9.74 -28.17
CA VAL A 803 -16.15 -9.87 -28.87
C VAL A 803 -15.59 -11.29 -28.69
N ARG A 804 -14.85 -11.79 -29.69
CA ARG A 804 -14.18 -13.09 -29.70
C ARG A 804 -12.75 -12.93 -30.23
#